data_AF-A0A931T663-F1
#
_entry.id   AF-A0A931T663-F1
#
_cell.length_a   1.000
_cell.length_b   1.000
_cell.length_c   1.000
_cell.angle_alpha   90.00
_cell.angle_beta   90.00
_cell.angle_gamma   90.00
#
_symmetry.space_group_name_H-M   'P 1'
#
loop_
_entity.id
_entity.type
_entity.pdbx_description
1 polymer ?
#
loop_
_entity_poly.entity_id
_entity_poly.type
_entity_poly.pdbx_seq_one_letter_code
_entity_poly.pdbx_strand_id
1 'polypeptide(L)'
;MPRHLVAYLVQKPEQSPFLLASDLPRLLPAIFPRPEWLLPRPYKIYFQDEGAPPVTGFPVLHSEVLRDLDTKLDRWLADEVKWQLKMEDARERARNAFSQYVSMVVKVAENAMLSNLLADYHAVFWLAHSFDLSRHFINLPKRISLVDTQAAKNQADAIKYRIYSKWAAEMREQMTRLAARLAPILDGEEERGLKFFRMIQDNVLILTEEFVSPDLRELRPFFNGYLHRDFFAFRDMFERITGQAVDLVKRDVTFHGLVGLFGVNAEQGIPVALMLDQKFQEVLFSQPSVEVRISREEREQLRSLSRRLQEYSVLNALRRGITWMAQLPNGDTVALDRRTGVVYSRATRPIDFGRPGVVDPMVYRFGLMYDISAFSQTLGDVARSGRKGEFSAYRQMLLFQKKLATITDRHVLQFEKFLGDGAFYTTRRALRLVMAAVEIQRFYSEMRRKGFAFNKGLRVALNYGYYRLLPLKGTPDSPEHVIEFYGPGVVELSRLTTGKATKEVEEIQAFLVAHGYDTNEVSRFFAPLATGADMVDKEMHQREFYAYVNANGHLVNEGIVSSMSLVSELSGELAADGQQLHRIQTPWSTYIGFSAPIEEADFVGIKLIGRVQLKGLGKVEVAELASFNRADVTHTRADDGETLFSLLRQEFHQSTMTRTDDELVARSTRESRLPAQQILVCTFRDPLNGDVAIYLGEWDPAMDSLRNAVKLGESDIETRLGLSLPITTDQLGQQRARLLESYIDEARDSYLPSIPMDSVRALPDLRLFLVGDTVELL
;
A
#
# COMPACT_ATOMS: atom_id res chain seq x y z
N MET A 1 17.59 0.33 -14.29
CA MET A 1 17.77 1.28 -13.16
C MET A 1 18.04 2.72 -13.59
N PRO A 2 19.07 3.08 -14.40
CA PRO A 2 19.38 4.49 -14.70
C PRO A 2 18.21 5.24 -15.35
N ARG A 3 17.32 4.57 -16.11
CA ARG A 3 16.16 5.22 -16.74
C ARG A 3 15.20 5.91 -15.77
N HIS A 4 14.92 5.36 -14.59
CA HIS A 4 13.98 6.00 -13.64
C HIS A 4 14.60 7.21 -12.95
N LEU A 5 15.87 7.10 -12.54
CA LEU A 5 16.60 8.22 -11.94
C LEU A 5 16.85 9.33 -12.97
N VAL A 6 17.21 8.97 -14.20
CA VAL A 6 17.31 9.93 -15.32
C VAL A 6 15.96 10.59 -15.55
N ALA A 7 14.86 9.84 -15.67
CA ALA A 7 13.52 10.42 -15.85
C ALA A 7 13.16 11.37 -14.70
N TYR A 8 13.47 11.01 -13.45
CA TYR A 8 13.27 11.86 -12.29
C TYR A 8 14.06 13.17 -12.37
N LEU A 9 15.35 13.10 -12.72
CA LEU A 9 16.22 14.27 -12.82
C LEU A 9 15.85 15.17 -14.02
N VAL A 10 15.45 14.58 -15.15
CA VAL A 10 15.00 15.31 -16.35
C VAL A 10 13.69 16.06 -16.10
N GLN A 11 12.79 15.51 -15.28
CA GLN A 11 11.52 16.18 -14.95
C GLN A 11 11.71 17.48 -14.15
N LYS A 12 12.88 17.71 -13.54
CA LYS A 12 13.14 18.87 -12.67
C LYS A 12 14.44 19.59 -13.02
N PRO A 13 14.57 20.16 -14.24
CA PRO A 13 15.83 20.76 -14.71
C PRO A 13 16.26 21.96 -13.84
N GLU A 14 15.31 22.73 -13.31
CA GLU A 14 15.58 23.85 -12.38
C GLU A 14 16.27 23.41 -11.08
N GLN A 15 16.13 22.14 -10.70
CA GLN A 15 16.74 21.58 -9.49
C GLN A 15 18.15 21.03 -9.73
N SER A 16 18.63 21.04 -10.98
CA SER A 16 19.92 20.49 -11.39
C SER A 16 20.63 21.40 -12.41
N PRO A 17 20.99 22.65 -12.03
CA PRO A 17 21.55 23.64 -12.96
C PRO A 17 22.92 23.26 -13.54
N PHE A 18 23.60 22.27 -12.96
CA PHE A 18 24.93 21.83 -13.38
C PHE A 18 24.91 20.51 -14.17
N LEU A 19 23.73 20.01 -14.56
CA LEU A 19 23.58 18.77 -15.34
C LEU A 19 22.94 19.06 -16.70
N LEU A 20 23.48 18.45 -17.75
CA LEU A 20 22.87 18.48 -19.09
C LEU A 20 21.89 17.31 -19.22
N ALA A 21 20.61 17.61 -19.46
CA ALA A 21 19.55 16.60 -19.54
C ALA A 21 19.81 15.53 -20.62
N SER A 22 20.38 15.94 -21.75
CA SER A 22 20.78 15.08 -22.88
C SER A 22 21.83 14.04 -22.51
N ASP A 23 22.68 14.32 -21.51
CA ASP A 23 23.86 13.53 -21.19
C ASP A 23 23.77 12.76 -19.87
N LEU A 24 22.69 12.97 -19.09
CA LEU A 24 22.44 12.29 -17.81
C LEU A 24 22.64 10.76 -17.84
N PRO A 25 22.18 10.00 -18.85
CA PRO A 25 22.40 8.54 -18.90
C PRO A 25 23.88 8.13 -18.88
N ARG A 26 24.75 8.95 -19.47
CA ARG A 26 26.19 8.73 -19.53
C ARG A 26 26.91 9.32 -18.32
N LEU A 27 26.50 10.53 -17.92
CA LEU A 27 27.12 11.28 -16.84
C LEU A 27 26.92 10.61 -15.48
N LEU A 28 25.74 10.04 -15.21
CA LEU A 28 25.44 9.42 -13.91
C LEU A 28 26.41 8.28 -13.54
N PRO A 29 26.68 7.28 -14.40
CA PRO A 29 27.68 6.25 -14.11
C PRO A 29 29.12 6.77 -14.00
N ALA A 30 29.44 7.89 -14.64
CA ALA A 30 30.76 8.50 -14.56
C ALA A 30 30.99 9.20 -13.20
N ILE A 31 29.94 9.82 -12.66
CA ILE A 31 29.98 10.46 -11.34
C ILE A 31 29.88 9.41 -10.23
N PHE A 32 28.92 8.48 -10.36
CA PHE A 32 28.59 7.48 -9.36
C PHE A 32 28.79 6.08 -9.97
N PRO A 33 29.89 5.38 -9.65
CA PRO A 33 30.06 3.99 -10.09
C PRO A 33 28.91 3.12 -9.57
N ARG A 34 28.18 2.45 -10.48
CA ARG A 34 26.95 1.68 -10.17
C ARG A 34 25.89 2.52 -9.44
N PRO A 35 25.32 3.55 -10.10
CA PRO A 35 24.38 4.47 -9.47
C PRO A 35 23.15 3.76 -8.90
N GLU A 36 22.73 2.65 -9.50
CA GLU A 36 21.68 1.76 -9.02
C GLU A 36 21.88 1.20 -7.60
N TRP A 37 23.13 1.03 -7.17
CA TRP A 37 23.45 0.48 -5.85
C TRP A 37 23.77 1.59 -4.87
N LEU A 38 24.11 2.77 -5.33
CA LEU A 38 24.50 3.87 -4.46
C LEU A 38 23.33 4.82 -4.18
N LEU A 39 22.57 5.22 -5.20
CA LEU A 39 21.57 6.27 -5.07
C LEU A 39 20.18 5.71 -4.76
N PRO A 40 19.42 6.32 -3.83
CA PRO A 40 18.06 5.88 -3.51
C PRO A 40 17.10 6.13 -4.66
N ARG A 41 16.15 5.21 -4.85
CA ARG A 41 15.12 5.32 -5.89
C ARG A 41 13.91 6.14 -5.40
N PRO A 42 13.51 7.22 -6.08
CA PRO A 42 12.28 7.94 -5.75
C PRO A 42 11.02 7.07 -5.90
N TYR A 43 10.08 7.25 -4.98
CA TYR A 43 8.79 6.56 -4.91
C TYR A 43 7.68 7.36 -5.60
N LYS A 44 6.63 6.67 -6.06
CA LYS A 44 5.39 7.31 -6.48
C LYS A 44 4.56 7.70 -5.26
N ILE A 45 4.26 8.99 -5.13
CA ILE A 45 3.44 9.59 -4.08
C ILE A 45 2.12 10.01 -4.71
N TYR A 46 1.01 9.54 -4.14
CA TYR A 46 -0.33 9.71 -4.72
C TYR A 46 -1.14 10.68 -3.88
N PHE A 47 -1.88 11.56 -4.55
CA PHE A 47 -2.86 12.45 -3.92
C PHE A 47 -4.10 11.68 -3.49
N GLN A 48 -4.93 12.31 -2.63
CA GLN A 48 -6.11 11.71 -2.02
C GLN A 48 -6.97 10.89 -2.99
N ASP A 49 -7.33 11.46 -4.14
CA ASP A 49 -8.27 10.82 -5.10
C ASP A 49 -7.61 9.81 -6.04
N GLU A 50 -6.27 9.74 -6.04
CA GLU A 50 -5.46 8.91 -6.95
C GLU A 50 -5.83 8.99 -8.44
N GLY A 51 -6.54 10.06 -8.84
CA GLY A 51 -6.87 10.37 -10.24
C GLY A 51 -5.80 11.21 -10.93
N ALA A 52 -5.10 12.06 -10.17
CA ALA A 52 -4.01 12.87 -10.68
C ALA A 52 -2.72 12.04 -10.84
N PRO A 53 -1.85 12.38 -11.82
CA PRO A 53 -0.53 11.76 -11.96
C PRO A 53 0.27 11.82 -10.66
N PRO A 54 0.88 10.71 -10.22
CA PRO A 54 1.64 10.70 -8.97
C PRO A 54 2.91 11.54 -9.08
N VAL A 55 3.27 12.21 -8.00
CA VAL A 55 4.56 12.89 -7.87
C VAL A 55 5.61 11.86 -7.48
N THR A 56 6.83 11.99 -8.00
CA THR A 56 7.96 11.16 -7.61
C THR A 56 8.79 11.83 -6.52
N GLY A 57 9.10 11.12 -5.44
CA GLY A 57 9.87 11.65 -4.31
C GLY A 57 10.03 10.66 -3.15
N PHE A 58 10.36 11.17 -1.97
CA PHE A 58 10.51 10.39 -0.74
C PHE A 58 9.51 10.89 0.30
N PRO A 59 8.45 10.13 0.62
CA PRO A 59 7.47 10.54 1.61
C PRO A 59 8.08 10.37 3.01
N VAL A 60 8.42 11.45 3.70
CA VAL A 60 9.06 11.39 5.03
C VAL A 60 8.13 12.01 6.06
N LEU A 61 7.85 11.27 7.13
CA LEU A 61 7.06 11.78 8.24
C LEU A 61 7.92 12.71 9.08
N HIS A 62 7.40 13.91 9.36
CA HIS A 62 8.04 14.84 10.28
C HIS A 62 7.76 14.44 11.74
N SER A 63 8.34 13.32 12.17
CA SER A 63 8.10 12.73 13.48
C SER A 63 8.84 13.47 14.61
N GLU A 64 8.41 13.24 15.85
CA GLU A 64 9.01 13.87 17.04
C GLU A 64 10.51 13.57 17.16
N VAL A 65 10.95 12.38 16.74
CA VAL A 65 12.35 11.99 16.75
C VAL A 65 13.19 12.87 15.81
N LEU A 66 12.70 13.21 14.61
CA LEU A 66 13.43 14.13 13.73
C LEU A 66 13.45 15.56 14.29
N ARG A 67 12.37 15.99 14.95
CA ARG A 67 12.31 17.32 15.59
C ARG A 67 13.26 17.45 16.77
N ASP A 68 13.35 16.42 17.61
CA ASP A 68 14.30 16.37 18.73
C ASP A 68 15.75 16.27 18.22
N LEU A 69 15.97 15.55 17.11
CA LEU A 69 17.30 15.50 16.47
C LEU A 69 17.76 16.88 15.98
N ASP A 70 16.88 17.61 15.28
CA ASP A 70 17.12 18.98 14.81
C ASP A 70 17.36 19.94 15.99
N THR A 71 16.59 19.81 17.07
CA THR A 71 16.76 20.61 18.30
C THR A 71 18.12 20.35 18.97
N LYS A 72 18.58 19.10 19.00
CA LYS A 72 19.91 18.74 19.56
C LYS A 72 21.05 19.24 18.67
N LEU A 73 20.89 19.18 17.36
CA LEU A 73 21.82 19.79 16.41
C LEU A 73 21.93 21.30 16.66
N ASP A 74 20.80 21.99 16.76
CA ASP A 74 20.73 23.42 17.02
C ASP A 74 21.46 23.81 18.32
N ARG A 75 21.18 23.08 19.40
CA ARG A 75 21.79 23.28 20.71
C ARG A 75 23.30 23.06 20.68
N TRP A 76 23.75 21.96 20.06
CA TRP A 76 25.18 21.71 19.93
C TRP A 76 25.87 22.83 19.17
N LEU A 77 25.32 23.27 18.03
CA LEU A 77 25.94 24.35 17.25
C LEU A 77 25.98 25.68 17.99
N ALA A 78 24.94 26.00 18.79
CA ALA A 78 24.93 27.20 19.62
C ALA A 78 26.05 27.20 20.67
N ASP A 79 26.27 26.07 21.35
CA ASP A 79 27.33 25.94 22.36
C ASP A 79 28.72 25.82 21.71
N GLU A 80 28.83 25.14 20.57
CA GLU A 80 30.07 24.99 19.80
C GLU A 80 30.59 26.34 19.31
N VAL A 81 29.71 27.23 18.81
CA VAL A 81 30.09 28.59 18.41
C VAL A 81 30.70 29.36 19.58
N LYS A 82 30.07 29.31 20.76
CA LYS A 82 30.61 29.98 21.97
C LYS A 82 31.97 29.41 22.37
N TRP A 83 32.16 28.10 22.23
CA TRP A 83 33.45 27.46 22.51
C TRP A 83 34.53 27.87 21.51
N GLN A 84 34.22 27.92 20.20
CA GLN A 84 35.18 28.38 19.18
C GLN A 84 35.59 29.85 19.36
N LEU A 85 34.69 30.66 19.93
CA LEU A 85 34.95 32.05 20.33
C LEU A 85 35.60 32.19 21.71
N LYS A 86 36.00 31.07 22.33
CA LYS A 86 36.72 31.01 23.63
C LYS A 86 35.96 31.64 24.81
N MET A 87 34.63 31.55 24.83
CA MET A 87 33.85 31.96 26.00
C MET A 87 34.01 30.97 27.18
N GLU A 88 33.92 31.48 28.41
CA GLU A 88 33.98 30.68 29.64
C GLU A 88 32.84 29.64 29.72
N ASP A 89 33.12 28.47 30.31
CA ASP A 89 32.19 27.35 30.49
C ASP A 89 31.49 26.81 29.22
N ALA A 90 31.97 27.18 28.02
CA ALA A 90 31.38 26.74 26.76
C ALA A 90 31.87 25.35 26.31
N ARG A 91 33.10 24.96 26.68
CA ARG A 91 33.73 23.71 26.21
C ARG A 91 32.99 22.45 26.65
N GLU A 92 32.67 22.34 27.94
CA GLU A 92 31.99 21.16 28.48
C GLU A 92 30.55 21.06 27.98
N ARG A 93 29.84 22.20 27.91
CA ARG A 93 28.49 22.28 27.33
C ARG A 93 28.47 21.84 25.88
N ALA A 94 29.38 22.36 25.06
CA ALA A 94 29.51 21.96 23.65
C ALA A 94 29.82 20.47 23.49
N ARG A 95 30.72 19.92 24.32
CA ARG A 95 31.05 18.48 24.31
C ARG A 95 29.85 17.61 24.68
N ASN A 96 29.11 17.98 25.72
CA ASN A 96 27.94 17.24 26.17
C ASN A 96 26.81 17.30 25.14
N ALA A 97 26.50 18.49 24.60
CA ALA A 97 25.50 18.66 23.56
C ALA A 97 25.88 17.88 22.28
N PHE A 98 27.16 17.89 21.90
CA PHE A 98 27.65 17.11 20.76
C PHE A 98 27.44 15.61 20.97
N SER A 99 27.80 15.09 22.14
CA SER A 99 27.62 13.67 22.47
C SER A 99 26.14 13.25 22.43
N GLN A 100 25.23 14.09 22.95
CA GLN A 100 23.79 13.84 22.90
C GLN A 100 23.25 13.82 21.46
N TYR A 101 23.67 14.78 20.64
CA TYR A 101 23.32 14.83 19.23
C TYR A 101 23.84 13.60 18.47
N VAL A 102 25.14 13.28 18.60
CA VAL A 102 25.77 12.12 17.94
C VAL A 102 25.09 10.81 18.33
N SER A 103 24.83 10.61 19.63
CA SER A 103 24.12 9.41 20.13
C SER A 103 22.75 9.25 19.46
N MET A 104 22.03 10.35 19.29
CA MET A 104 20.73 10.32 18.62
C MET A 104 20.84 10.06 17.12
N VAL A 105 21.76 10.72 16.41
CA VAL A 105 22.01 10.46 14.98
C VAL A 105 22.32 8.98 14.75
N VAL A 106 23.22 8.40 15.56
CA VAL A 106 23.61 6.99 15.44
C VAL A 106 22.42 6.06 15.68
N LYS A 107 21.57 6.35 16.68
CA LYS A 107 20.35 5.56 16.94
C LYS A 107 19.37 5.59 15.77
N VAL A 108 19.16 6.76 15.16
CA VAL A 108 18.25 6.91 14.02
C VAL A 108 18.83 6.26 12.76
N ALA A 109 20.13 6.43 12.52
CA ALA A 109 20.84 5.80 11.41
C ALA A 109 20.83 4.27 11.54
N GLU A 110 21.01 3.73 12.75
CA GLU A 110 20.90 2.30 13.04
C GLU A 110 19.51 1.77 12.70
N ASN A 111 18.44 2.44 13.15
CA ASN A 111 17.07 2.06 12.81
C ASN A 111 16.83 2.06 11.30
N ALA A 112 17.33 3.09 10.59
CA ALA A 112 17.23 3.19 9.13
C ALA A 112 18.01 2.10 8.38
N MET A 113 19.16 1.66 8.91
CA MET A 113 19.96 0.57 8.34
C MET A 113 19.33 -0.80 8.62
N LEU A 114 18.92 -1.07 9.86
CA LEU A 114 18.28 -2.33 10.26
C LEU A 114 16.94 -2.56 9.56
N SER A 115 16.19 -1.49 9.32
CA SER A 115 14.90 -1.56 8.64
C SER A 115 15.02 -1.56 7.12
N ASN A 116 16.24 -1.51 6.57
CA ASN A 116 16.47 -1.36 5.14
C ASN A 116 16.21 -2.66 4.37
N LEU A 117 14.95 -2.98 4.15
CA LEU A 117 14.50 -4.05 3.26
C LEU A 117 14.60 -3.57 1.81
N LEU A 118 15.81 -3.31 1.29
CA LEU A 118 16.05 -2.90 -0.10
C LEU A 118 15.34 -1.60 -0.55
N ALA A 119 14.90 -0.77 0.40
CA ALA A 119 14.15 0.46 0.18
C ALA A 119 15.00 1.73 0.38
N ASP A 120 16.30 1.56 0.56
CA ASP A 120 17.30 2.60 0.74
C ASP A 120 16.97 3.62 1.84
N TYR A 121 16.32 3.18 2.93
CA TYR A 121 15.91 4.06 4.03
C TYR A 121 17.09 4.79 4.68
N HIS A 122 18.24 4.12 4.79
CA HIS A 122 19.49 4.74 5.25
C HIS A 122 19.88 5.95 4.38
N ALA A 123 19.71 5.87 3.06
CA ALA A 123 20.08 6.93 2.14
C ALA A 123 19.08 8.08 2.21
N VAL A 124 17.78 7.77 2.30
CA VAL A 124 16.73 8.78 2.52
C VAL A 124 16.95 9.52 3.84
N PHE A 125 17.33 8.82 4.92
CA PHE A 125 17.67 9.45 6.19
C PHE A 125 18.82 10.45 6.04
N TRP A 126 19.93 10.06 5.40
CA TRP A 126 21.07 10.96 5.21
C TRP A 126 20.77 12.13 4.28
N LEU A 127 19.90 11.95 3.28
CA LEU A 127 19.40 13.06 2.48
C LEU A 127 18.55 14.03 3.33
N ALA A 128 17.66 13.51 4.16
CA ALA A 128 16.85 14.33 5.07
C ALA A 128 17.74 15.10 6.06
N HIS A 129 18.66 14.40 6.72
CA HIS A 129 19.57 15.00 7.69
C HIS A 129 20.55 16.00 7.05
N SER A 130 20.95 15.78 5.79
CA SER A 130 21.75 16.75 5.03
C SER A 130 21.01 18.07 4.79
N PHE A 131 19.67 18.04 4.73
CA PHE A 131 18.85 19.24 4.64
C PHE A 131 18.97 20.07 5.91
N ASP A 132 18.77 19.45 7.08
CA ASP A 132 18.89 20.11 8.39
C ASP A 132 20.30 20.65 8.61
N LEU A 133 21.34 19.86 8.33
CA LEU A 133 22.73 20.29 8.42
C LEU A 133 22.99 21.53 7.56
N SER A 134 22.61 21.51 6.28
CA SER A 134 22.85 22.66 5.39
C SER A 134 22.16 23.93 5.88
N ARG A 135 20.93 23.82 6.37
CA ARG A 135 20.14 24.92 6.94
C ARG A 135 20.79 25.50 8.21
N HIS A 136 21.41 24.66 9.03
CA HIS A 136 22.14 25.14 10.20
C HIS A 136 23.51 25.74 9.85
N PHE A 137 24.29 25.08 8.99
CA PHE A 137 25.63 25.52 8.59
C PHE A 137 25.61 26.85 7.82
N ILE A 138 24.63 27.08 6.95
CA ILE A 138 24.48 28.36 6.23
C ILE A 138 24.18 29.53 7.19
N ASN A 139 23.56 29.26 8.33
CA ASN A 139 23.22 30.26 9.34
C ASN A 139 24.30 30.45 10.41
N LEU A 140 25.38 29.66 10.41
CA LEU A 140 26.48 29.81 11.39
C LEU A 140 27.13 31.20 11.36
N PRO A 141 27.46 31.82 10.21
CA PRO A 141 28.01 33.17 10.20
C PRO A 141 27.13 34.20 10.91
N LYS A 142 25.80 34.10 10.74
CA LYS A 142 24.83 34.96 11.46
C LYS A 142 24.89 34.71 12.96
N ARG A 143 24.95 33.45 13.40
CA ARG A 143 25.08 33.09 14.82
C ARG A 143 26.36 33.61 15.44
N ILE A 144 27.48 33.49 14.72
CA ILE A 144 28.77 34.06 15.14
C ILE A 144 28.65 35.57 15.29
N SER A 145 28.01 36.25 14.34
CA SER A 145 27.81 37.71 14.39
C SER A 145 26.97 38.19 15.57
N LEU A 146 26.04 37.36 16.07
CA LEU A 146 25.25 37.66 17.26
C LEU A 146 26.06 37.57 18.56
N VAL A 147 27.16 36.81 18.57
CA VAL A 147 28.05 36.66 19.73
C VAL A 147 29.24 37.60 19.64
N ASP A 148 29.91 37.65 18.49
CA ASP A 148 31.07 38.50 18.22
C ASP A 148 31.06 38.96 16.75
N THR A 149 30.80 40.26 16.55
CA THR A 149 30.74 40.88 15.23
C THR A 149 32.10 40.97 14.54
N GLN A 150 33.21 41.07 15.30
CA GLN A 150 34.56 41.13 14.72
C GLN A 150 35.00 39.75 14.23
N ALA A 151 34.77 38.72 15.04
CA ALA A 151 35.03 37.33 14.64
C ALA A 151 34.18 36.95 13.41
N ALA A 152 32.93 37.43 13.32
CA ALA A 152 32.08 37.17 12.17
C ALA A 152 32.63 37.71 10.84
N LYS A 153 33.26 38.89 10.85
CA LYS A 153 33.85 39.49 9.64
C LYS A 153 35.11 38.76 9.17
N ASN A 154 35.94 38.34 10.12
CA ASN A 154 37.31 37.90 9.81
C ASN A 154 37.47 36.37 9.80
N GLN A 155 36.61 35.64 10.53
CA GLN A 155 36.81 34.22 10.83
C GLN A 155 35.55 33.36 10.67
N ALA A 156 34.39 33.92 10.29
CA ALA A 156 33.14 33.14 10.23
C ALA A 156 33.25 31.89 9.35
N ASP A 157 33.79 32.01 8.14
CA ASP A 157 33.93 30.88 7.22
C ASP A 157 34.92 29.85 7.78
N ALA A 158 36.05 30.29 8.34
CA ALA A 158 37.03 29.40 8.97
C ALA A 158 36.44 28.64 10.17
N ILE A 159 35.62 29.30 10.99
CA ILE A 159 34.92 28.66 12.12
C ILE A 159 33.86 27.68 11.61
N LYS A 160 33.05 28.05 10.60
CA LYS A 160 32.06 27.17 9.95
C LYS A 160 32.70 25.84 9.52
N TYR A 161 33.82 25.90 8.78
CA TYR A 161 34.47 24.68 8.27
C TYR A 161 35.28 23.92 9.31
N ARG A 162 35.72 24.57 10.40
CA ARG A 162 36.30 23.87 11.55
C ARG A 162 35.26 23.05 12.31
N ILE A 163 34.08 23.63 12.55
CA ILE A 163 32.94 22.93 13.16
C ILE A 163 32.50 21.75 12.26
N TYR A 164 32.39 21.99 10.96
CA TYR A 164 32.12 20.93 9.98
C TYR A 164 33.16 19.80 10.04
N SER A 165 34.46 20.14 10.08
CA SER A 165 35.53 19.14 10.12
C SER A 165 35.46 18.28 11.39
N LYS A 166 35.12 18.87 12.54
CA LYS A 166 34.87 18.15 13.79
C LYS A 166 33.69 17.17 13.63
N TRP A 167 32.57 17.63 13.07
CA TRP A 167 31.41 16.79 12.80
C TRP A 167 31.74 15.63 11.86
N ALA A 168 32.41 15.93 10.75
CA ALA A 168 32.78 14.95 9.75
C ALA A 168 33.69 13.85 10.34
N ALA A 169 34.71 14.23 11.11
CA ALA A 169 35.62 13.27 11.73
C ALA A 169 34.88 12.32 12.68
N GLU A 170 34.07 12.86 13.60
CA GLU A 170 33.32 12.06 14.57
C GLU A 170 32.31 11.15 13.86
N MET A 171 31.50 11.69 12.95
CA MET A 171 30.47 10.90 12.27
C MET A 171 31.07 9.78 11.41
N ARG A 172 32.25 9.99 10.80
CA ARG A 172 32.97 8.93 10.07
C ARG A 172 33.33 7.77 10.97
N GLU A 173 33.85 8.06 12.16
CA GLU A 173 34.22 7.06 13.16
C GLU A 173 32.99 6.30 13.66
N GLN A 174 31.93 7.03 14.04
CA GLN A 174 30.70 6.45 14.57
C GLN A 174 29.97 5.59 13.52
N MET A 175 29.88 6.05 12.27
CA MET A 175 29.24 5.27 11.21
C MET A 175 30.06 4.03 10.80
N THR A 176 31.39 4.11 10.85
CA THR A 176 32.24 2.93 10.62
C THR A 176 32.07 1.91 11.74
N ARG A 177 31.97 2.34 13.01
CA ARG A 177 31.65 1.47 14.15
C ARG A 177 30.26 0.86 14.04
N LEU A 178 29.27 1.66 13.66
CA LEU A 178 27.90 1.19 13.49
C LEU A 178 27.82 0.11 12.39
N ALA A 179 28.43 0.36 11.22
CA ALA A 179 28.47 -0.63 10.15
C ALA A 179 29.14 -1.93 10.60
N ALA A 180 30.29 -1.85 11.27
CA ALA A 180 30.97 -3.04 11.79
C ALA A 180 30.11 -3.82 12.81
N ARG A 181 29.32 -3.13 13.64
CA ARG A 181 28.39 -3.75 14.58
C ARG A 181 27.21 -4.43 13.89
N LEU A 182 26.71 -3.85 12.81
CA LEU A 182 25.54 -4.35 12.07
C LEU A 182 25.88 -5.38 10.98
N ALA A 183 27.15 -5.48 10.56
CA ALA A 183 27.63 -6.43 9.57
C ALA A 183 27.12 -7.88 9.75
N PRO A 184 27.16 -8.49 10.96
CA PRO A 184 26.65 -9.86 11.13
C PRO A 184 25.13 -10.01 10.94
N ILE A 185 24.37 -8.91 10.96
CA ILE A 185 22.91 -8.90 10.80
C ILE A 185 22.53 -8.57 9.35
N LEU A 186 23.26 -7.65 8.72
CA LEU A 186 22.89 -7.04 7.45
C LEU A 186 23.56 -7.65 6.22
N ASP A 187 24.56 -8.53 6.40
CA ASP A 187 25.20 -9.33 5.35
C ASP A 187 25.54 -8.52 4.07
N GLY A 188 26.24 -7.40 4.24
CA GLY A 188 26.73 -6.53 3.18
C GLY A 188 25.86 -5.29 2.91
N GLU A 189 24.61 -5.24 3.37
CA GLU A 189 23.77 -4.03 3.23
C GLU A 189 24.30 -2.86 4.09
N GLU A 190 25.01 -3.15 5.18
CA GLU A 190 25.69 -2.14 5.99
C GLU A 190 26.78 -1.39 5.22
N GLU A 191 27.50 -2.08 4.32
CA GLU A 191 28.50 -1.45 3.47
C GLU A 191 27.86 -0.47 2.50
N ARG A 192 26.71 -0.83 1.95
CA ARG A 192 25.93 0.03 1.05
C ARG A 192 25.55 1.32 1.77
N GLY A 193 25.03 1.20 2.99
CA GLY A 193 24.70 2.36 3.81
C GLY A 193 25.90 3.23 4.18
N LEU A 194 27.02 2.60 4.53
CA LEU A 194 28.26 3.30 4.82
C LEU A 194 28.84 4.02 3.59
N LYS A 195 28.79 3.40 2.41
CA LYS A 195 29.25 4.00 1.13
C LYS A 195 28.41 5.22 0.78
N PHE A 196 27.08 5.16 0.92
CA PHE A 196 26.22 6.31 0.70
C PHE A 196 26.51 7.45 1.68
N PHE A 197 26.64 7.14 2.97
CA PHE A 197 27.00 8.14 3.99
C PHE A 197 28.34 8.81 3.66
N ARG A 198 29.38 8.04 3.31
CA ARG A 198 30.69 8.58 2.92
C ARG A 198 30.60 9.50 1.71
N MET A 199 29.79 9.14 0.72
CA MET A 199 29.55 10.00 -0.45
C MET A 199 28.92 11.35 -0.06
N ILE A 200 27.89 11.35 0.79
CA ILE A 200 27.28 12.58 1.33
C ILE A 200 28.31 13.40 2.13
N GLN A 201 29.11 12.72 2.95
CA GLN A 201 30.14 13.34 3.78
C GLN A 201 31.29 13.94 2.96
N ASP A 202 31.74 13.26 1.92
CA ASP A 202 32.90 13.68 1.13
C ASP A 202 32.57 14.89 0.24
N ASN A 203 31.28 15.12 -0.04
CA ASN A 203 30.80 16.31 -0.72
C ASN A 203 30.35 17.40 0.26
N VAL A 204 31.27 18.21 0.78
CA VAL A 204 30.96 19.28 1.75
C VAL A 204 29.80 20.21 1.34
N LEU A 205 29.59 20.46 0.05
CA LEU A 205 28.53 21.38 -0.42
C LEU A 205 27.13 20.88 -0.08
N ILE A 206 26.87 19.56 -0.11
CA ILE A 206 25.54 19.02 0.23
C ILE A 206 25.21 19.23 1.71
N LEU A 207 26.22 19.38 2.57
CA LEU A 207 26.07 19.53 4.00
C LEU A 207 26.16 20.98 4.49
N THR A 208 26.75 21.88 3.69
CA THR A 208 26.95 23.28 4.10
C THR A 208 26.13 24.29 3.32
N GLU A 209 25.62 23.92 2.15
CA GLU A 209 24.85 24.81 1.27
C GLU A 209 23.46 24.22 0.94
N GLU A 210 22.42 25.02 1.13
CA GLU A 210 21.03 24.65 0.80
C GLU A 210 20.80 24.68 -0.73
N PHE A 211 21.44 25.63 -1.40
CA PHE A 211 21.37 25.83 -2.84
C PHE A 211 22.68 26.44 -3.34
N VAL A 212 23.08 26.08 -4.56
CA VAL A 212 24.17 26.74 -5.29
C VAL A 212 23.59 27.15 -6.65
N SER A 213 23.63 28.45 -6.92
CA SER A 213 23.07 29.02 -8.14
C SER A 213 24.03 28.86 -9.33
N PRO A 214 23.54 28.97 -10.58
CA PRO A 214 24.40 29.01 -11.76
C PRO A 214 25.50 30.08 -11.70
N ASP A 215 25.30 31.18 -10.97
CA ASP A 215 26.30 32.26 -10.83
C ASP A 215 27.44 31.94 -9.83
N LEU A 216 27.37 30.77 -9.17
CA LEU A 216 28.37 30.23 -8.25
C LEU A 216 28.66 31.12 -7.02
N ARG A 217 27.82 32.12 -6.71
CA ARG A 217 28.07 33.07 -5.61
C ARG A 217 28.09 32.40 -4.24
N GLU A 218 27.28 31.36 -4.06
CA GLU A 218 27.20 30.60 -2.80
C GLU A 218 28.49 29.79 -2.52
N LEU A 219 29.41 29.69 -3.48
CA LEU A 219 30.70 29.03 -3.26
C LEU A 219 31.72 29.90 -2.54
N ARG A 220 31.46 31.21 -2.34
CA ARG A 220 32.42 32.10 -1.65
C ARG A 220 32.87 31.56 -0.28
N PRO A 221 31.98 31.13 0.64
CA PRO A 221 32.39 30.54 1.91
C PRO A 221 33.24 29.28 1.70
N PHE A 222 32.89 28.43 0.74
CA PHE A 222 33.63 27.22 0.42
C PHE A 222 35.06 27.52 -0.06
N PHE A 223 35.26 28.49 -0.93
CA PHE A 223 36.60 28.87 -1.38
C PHE A 223 37.45 29.45 -0.25
N ASN A 224 36.92 30.45 0.45
CA ASN A 224 37.68 31.18 1.46
C ASN A 224 37.92 30.34 2.72
N GLY A 225 36.89 29.61 3.16
CA GLY A 225 36.89 28.90 4.43
C GLY A 225 37.35 27.44 4.34
N TYR A 226 36.96 26.71 3.28
CA TYR A 226 37.29 25.28 3.14
C TYR A 226 38.53 25.04 2.29
N LEU A 227 38.63 25.69 1.12
CA LEU A 227 39.80 25.55 0.24
C LEU A 227 40.96 26.49 0.61
N HIS A 228 40.71 27.51 1.43
CA HIS A 228 41.66 28.58 1.74
C HIS A 228 42.20 29.27 0.47
N ARG A 229 41.33 29.49 -0.52
CA ARG A 229 41.62 30.15 -1.79
C ARG A 229 40.75 31.39 -1.96
N ASP A 230 41.21 32.34 -2.77
CA ASP A 230 40.42 33.53 -3.10
C ASP A 230 39.29 33.19 -4.10
N PHE A 231 38.05 33.40 -3.67
CA PHE A 231 36.87 33.25 -4.52
C PHE A 231 36.87 34.22 -5.71
N PHE A 232 37.34 35.46 -5.54
CA PHE A 232 37.30 36.46 -6.61
C PHE A 232 38.25 36.09 -7.74
N ALA A 233 39.48 35.66 -7.42
CA ALA A 233 40.41 35.10 -8.39
C ALA A 233 39.81 33.92 -9.17
N PHE A 234 39.09 33.00 -8.51
CA PHE A 234 38.41 31.90 -9.19
C PHE A 234 37.30 32.38 -10.12
N ARG A 235 36.43 33.29 -9.65
CA ARG A 235 35.33 33.82 -10.45
C ARG A 235 35.84 34.52 -11.70
N ASP A 236 36.87 35.36 -11.56
CA ASP A 236 37.46 36.08 -12.67
C ASP A 236 38.12 35.10 -13.68
N MET A 237 38.75 34.02 -13.21
CA MET A 237 39.23 32.93 -14.05
C MET A 237 38.08 32.21 -14.79
N PHE A 238 36.99 31.90 -14.09
CA PHE A 238 35.83 31.22 -14.68
C PHE A 238 35.13 32.08 -15.74
N GLU A 239 34.93 33.37 -15.48
CA GLU A 239 34.39 34.34 -16.42
C GLU A 239 35.30 34.51 -17.64
N ARG A 240 36.63 34.57 -17.43
CA ARG A 240 37.63 34.65 -18.50
C ARG A 240 37.55 33.45 -19.45
N ILE A 241 37.47 32.22 -18.93
CA ILE A 241 37.39 31.01 -19.76
C ILE A 241 36.02 30.94 -20.47
N THR A 242 34.94 31.28 -19.77
CA THR A 242 33.59 31.31 -20.35
C THR A 242 33.52 32.30 -21.51
N GLY A 243 34.10 33.49 -21.36
CA GLY A 243 34.21 34.48 -22.43
C GLY A 243 34.98 33.95 -23.64
N GLN A 244 36.10 33.22 -23.42
CA GLN A 244 36.83 32.59 -24.52
C GLN A 244 36.03 31.51 -25.23
N ALA A 245 35.28 30.69 -24.49
CA ALA A 245 34.44 29.68 -25.09
C ALA A 245 33.32 30.33 -25.95
N VAL A 246 32.71 31.42 -25.48
CA VAL A 246 31.70 32.19 -26.24
C VAL A 246 32.31 32.82 -27.49
N ASP A 247 33.52 33.38 -27.40
CA ASP A 247 34.24 33.93 -28.55
C ASP A 247 34.55 32.85 -29.59
N LEU A 248 34.94 31.64 -29.16
CA LEU A 248 35.19 30.50 -30.03
C LEU A 248 33.92 30.05 -30.77
N VAL A 249 32.77 29.97 -30.08
CA VAL A 249 31.48 29.63 -30.71
C VAL A 249 31.11 30.63 -31.81
N LYS A 250 31.43 31.91 -31.64
CA LYS A 250 31.12 32.94 -32.65
C LYS A 250 32.08 32.93 -33.84
N ARG A 251 33.35 32.56 -33.62
CA ARG A 251 34.42 32.69 -34.62
C ARG A 251 34.71 31.41 -35.38
N ASP A 252 34.47 30.25 -34.78
CA ASP A 252 34.79 28.94 -35.35
C ASP A 252 33.52 28.11 -35.56
N VAL A 253 33.17 27.90 -36.83
CA VAL A 253 32.00 27.10 -37.25
C VAL A 253 32.13 25.63 -36.80
N THR A 254 33.34 25.10 -36.71
CA THR A 254 33.60 23.73 -36.24
C THR A 254 33.32 23.65 -34.74
N PHE A 255 33.82 24.62 -33.97
CA PHE A 255 33.55 24.69 -32.53
C PHE A 255 32.06 24.92 -32.24
N HIS A 256 31.38 25.74 -33.04
CA HIS A 256 29.93 25.91 -32.97
C HIS A 256 29.18 24.59 -33.19
N GLY A 257 29.56 23.82 -34.23
CA GLY A 257 28.99 22.49 -34.50
C GLY A 257 29.24 21.50 -33.36
N LEU A 258 30.45 21.53 -32.77
CA LEU A 258 30.82 20.69 -31.62
C LEU A 258 29.95 20.97 -30.39
N VAL A 259 29.65 22.23 -30.08
CA VAL A 259 28.76 22.58 -28.95
C VAL A 259 27.36 21.96 -29.13
N GLY A 260 26.84 21.95 -30.36
CA GLY A 260 25.57 21.30 -30.68
C GLY A 260 25.54 19.79 -30.36
N LEU A 261 26.68 19.10 -30.44
CA LEU A 261 26.80 17.67 -30.12
C LEU A 261 26.63 17.36 -28.63
N PHE A 262 26.82 18.35 -27.75
CA PHE A 262 26.54 18.22 -26.32
C PHE A 262 25.04 18.42 -25.99
N GLY A 263 24.19 18.65 -26.99
CA GLY A 263 22.75 18.87 -26.82
C GLY A 263 22.40 20.26 -26.29
N VAL A 264 23.28 21.24 -26.50
CA VAL A 264 23.07 22.64 -26.14
C VAL A 264 22.88 23.47 -27.40
N ASN A 265 21.95 24.41 -27.39
CA ASN A 265 21.81 25.37 -28.47
C ASN A 265 22.92 26.44 -28.38
N ALA A 266 23.90 26.37 -29.28
CA ALA A 266 25.03 27.30 -29.33
C ALA A 266 24.60 28.78 -29.50
N GLU A 267 23.44 29.05 -30.10
CA GLU A 267 22.89 30.40 -30.24
C GLU A 267 22.43 31.01 -28.91
N GLN A 268 22.06 30.17 -27.94
CA GLN A 268 21.63 30.58 -26.60
C GLN A 268 22.81 30.79 -25.64
N GLY A 269 24.05 30.64 -26.12
CA GLY A 269 25.27 30.78 -25.34
C GLY A 269 25.72 29.47 -24.68
N ILE A 270 26.73 29.58 -23.83
CA ILE A 270 27.36 28.43 -23.16
C ILE A 270 26.85 28.36 -21.72
N PRO A 271 26.02 27.35 -21.37
CA PRO A 271 25.52 27.19 -20.02
C PRO A 271 26.62 26.70 -19.08
N VAL A 272 26.47 27.01 -17.80
CA VAL A 272 27.41 26.59 -16.74
C VAL A 272 27.51 25.06 -16.69
N ALA A 273 26.41 24.33 -16.89
CA ALA A 273 26.43 22.87 -16.99
C ALA A 273 27.40 22.33 -18.05
N LEU A 274 27.51 23.01 -19.21
CA LEU A 274 28.45 22.63 -20.26
C LEU A 274 29.90 22.96 -19.87
N MET A 275 30.12 24.13 -19.24
CA MET A 275 31.44 24.50 -18.69
C MET A 275 31.97 23.52 -17.64
N LEU A 276 31.08 22.81 -16.94
CA LEU A 276 31.42 21.80 -15.94
C LEU A 276 31.49 20.38 -16.51
N ASP A 277 31.12 20.14 -17.76
CA ASP A 277 31.27 18.82 -18.39
C ASP A 277 32.76 18.52 -18.66
N GLN A 278 33.22 17.37 -18.20
CA GLN A 278 34.63 16.99 -18.28
C GLN A 278 35.12 16.83 -19.73
N LYS A 279 34.28 16.30 -20.63
CA LYS A 279 34.66 16.13 -22.04
C LYS A 279 34.69 17.46 -22.76
N PHE A 280 33.74 18.34 -22.47
CA PHE A 280 33.76 19.70 -22.98
C PHE A 280 35.01 20.44 -22.50
N GLN A 281 35.38 20.30 -21.24
CA GLN A 281 36.64 20.85 -20.70
C GLN A 281 37.88 20.30 -21.42
N GLU A 282 37.93 19.00 -21.72
CA GLU A 282 39.05 18.42 -22.49
C GLU A 282 39.18 19.05 -23.88
N VAL A 283 38.07 19.20 -24.60
CA VAL A 283 38.04 19.85 -25.92
C VAL A 283 38.40 21.33 -25.79
N LEU A 284 37.80 22.05 -24.85
CA LEU A 284 38.03 23.48 -24.64
C LEU A 284 39.48 23.78 -24.26
N PHE A 285 40.08 23.00 -23.36
CA PHE A 285 41.47 23.21 -22.92
C PHE A 285 42.51 22.76 -23.95
N SER A 286 42.11 21.98 -24.96
CA SER A 286 42.97 21.65 -26.10
C SER A 286 43.05 22.78 -27.15
N GLN A 287 42.20 23.81 -27.03
CA GLN A 287 42.23 24.95 -27.95
C GLN A 287 43.42 25.86 -27.61
N PRO A 288 44.28 26.20 -28.59
CA PRO A 288 45.48 27.01 -28.33
C PRO A 288 45.19 28.36 -27.66
N SER A 289 44.05 28.99 -28.02
CA SER A 289 43.61 30.27 -27.46
C SER A 289 43.25 30.19 -25.96
N VAL A 290 42.81 29.02 -25.50
CA VAL A 290 42.45 28.76 -24.10
C VAL A 290 43.64 28.21 -23.34
N GLU A 291 44.42 27.32 -23.95
CA GLU A 291 45.54 26.62 -23.33
C GLU A 291 46.56 27.58 -22.72
N VAL A 292 46.90 28.66 -23.43
CA VAL A 292 47.85 29.69 -22.99
C VAL A 292 47.32 30.54 -21.83
N ARG A 293 45.99 30.59 -21.64
CA ARG A 293 45.31 31.47 -20.68
C ARG A 293 44.87 30.79 -19.39
N ILE A 294 45.09 29.49 -19.26
CA ILE A 294 44.72 28.71 -18.09
C ILE A 294 45.87 27.82 -17.63
N SER A 295 46.30 28.04 -16.39
CA SER A 295 47.37 27.28 -15.75
C SER A 295 46.93 25.83 -15.48
N ARG A 296 47.91 24.96 -15.25
CA ARG A 296 47.63 23.56 -14.86
C ARG A 296 46.84 23.48 -13.54
N GLU A 297 47.18 24.33 -12.57
CA GLU A 297 46.50 24.36 -11.28
C GLU A 297 45.03 24.81 -11.42
N GLU A 298 44.76 25.83 -12.24
CA GLU A 298 43.39 26.29 -12.53
C GLU A 298 42.56 25.18 -13.21
N ARG A 299 43.15 24.40 -14.14
CA ARG A 299 42.50 23.24 -14.77
C ARG A 299 42.14 22.17 -13.75
N GLU A 300 43.09 21.80 -12.88
CA GLU A 300 42.87 20.77 -11.85
C GLU A 300 41.82 21.22 -10.83
N GLN A 301 41.84 22.50 -10.44
CA GLN A 301 40.84 23.10 -9.57
C GLN A 301 39.45 23.08 -10.20
N LEU A 302 39.31 23.49 -11.47
CA LEU A 302 38.03 23.49 -12.17
C LEU A 302 37.49 22.07 -12.35
N ARG A 303 38.32 21.08 -12.68
CA ARG A 303 37.91 19.66 -12.78
C ARG A 303 37.40 19.12 -11.44
N SER A 304 38.14 19.39 -10.36
CA SER A 304 37.76 18.99 -9.00
C SER A 304 36.43 19.60 -8.57
N LEU A 305 36.25 20.91 -8.83
CA LEU A 305 35.01 21.61 -8.55
C LEU A 305 33.85 21.07 -9.40
N SER A 306 34.08 20.83 -10.69
CA SER A 306 33.06 20.34 -11.61
C SER A 306 32.47 19.03 -11.15
N ARG A 307 33.31 18.06 -10.80
CA ARG A 307 32.87 16.79 -10.24
C ARG A 307 32.03 17.01 -8.98
N ARG A 308 32.48 17.86 -8.06
CA ARG A 308 31.79 18.14 -6.80
C ARG A 308 30.42 18.82 -7.01
N LEU A 309 30.32 19.75 -7.97
CA LEU A 309 29.07 20.44 -8.31
C LEU A 309 28.08 19.53 -9.03
N GLN A 310 28.57 18.61 -9.86
CA GLN A 310 27.75 17.60 -10.52
C GLN A 310 27.21 16.57 -9.50
N GLU A 311 28.08 16.05 -8.61
CA GLU A 311 27.68 15.21 -7.47
C GLU A 311 26.64 15.93 -6.60
N TYR A 312 26.91 17.19 -6.23
CA TYR A 312 26.00 18.03 -5.46
C TYR A 312 24.65 18.18 -6.16
N SER A 313 24.61 18.39 -7.47
CA SER A 313 23.35 18.57 -8.21
C SER A 313 22.45 17.35 -8.12
N VAL A 314 23.01 16.16 -8.32
CA VAL A 314 22.24 14.90 -8.24
C VAL A 314 21.74 14.68 -6.81
N LEU A 315 22.61 14.84 -5.82
CA LEU A 315 22.24 14.66 -4.41
C LEU A 315 21.24 15.71 -3.93
N ASN A 316 21.38 16.96 -4.38
CA ASN A 316 20.46 18.04 -4.04
C ASN A 316 19.09 17.85 -4.70
N ALA A 317 19.03 17.35 -5.94
CA ALA A 317 17.76 17.01 -6.60
C ALA A 317 17.03 15.84 -5.91
N LEU A 318 17.79 14.85 -5.39
CA LEU A 318 17.24 13.79 -4.55
C LEU A 318 16.77 14.32 -3.18
N ARG A 319 17.57 15.18 -2.54
CA ARG A 319 17.22 15.86 -1.29
C ARG A 319 15.95 16.69 -1.42
N ARG A 320 15.80 17.46 -2.50
CA ARG A 320 14.57 18.22 -2.84
C ARG A 320 13.40 17.31 -3.24
N GLY A 321 13.65 16.02 -3.47
CA GLY A 321 12.62 15.01 -3.64
C GLY A 321 11.93 14.59 -2.33
N ILE A 322 12.48 14.98 -1.18
CA ILE A 322 11.85 14.70 0.12
C ILE A 322 10.56 15.51 0.23
N THR A 323 9.46 14.78 0.38
CA THR A 323 8.14 15.32 0.62
C THR A 323 7.83 15.17 2.10
N TRP A 324 7.96 16.27 2.84
CA TRP A 324 7.67 16.31 4.26
C TRP A 324 6.18 16.20 4.52
N MET A 325 5.80 15.23 5.37
CA MET A 325 4.42 14.91 5.68
C MET A 325 4.15 14.97 7.18
N ALA A 326 2.90 15.20 7.54
CA ALA A 326 2.38 15.06 8.89
C ALA A 326 1.18 14.10 8.87
N GLN A 327 1.00 13.35 9.95
CA GLN A 327 -0.19 12.52 10.15
C GLN A 327 -1.14 13.25 11.10
N LEU A 328 -2.40 13.36 10.70
CA LEU A 328 -3.48 13.91 11.50
C LEU A 328 -4.04 12.84 12.47
N PRO A 329 -4.73 13.23 13.56
CA PRO A 329 -5.32 12.28 14.51
C PRO A 329 -6.34 11.31 13.90
N ASN A 330 -6.96 11.69 12.78
CA ASN A 330 -7.88 10.85 12.02
C ASN A 330 -7.18 9.81 11.11
N GLY A 331 -5.84 9.79 11.10
CA GLY A 331 -5.01 8.88 10.29
C GLY A 331 -4.66 9.39 8.90
N ASP A 332 -5.20 10.54 8.47
CA ASP A 332 -4.89 11.09 7.15
C ASP A 332 -3.46 11.66 7.10
N THR A 333 -2.81 11.48 5.96
CA THR A 333 -1.46 11.97 5.71
C THR A 333 -1.52 13.23 4.86
N VAL A 334 -0.98 14.33 5.38
CA VAL A 334 -1.02 15.66 4.75
C VAL A 334 0.38 16.20 4.55
N ALA A 335 0.53 17.17 3.63
CA ALA A 335 1.78 17.92 3.51
C ALA A 335 2.10 18.68 4.80
N LEU A 336 3.38 18.70 5.19
CA LEU A 336 3.83 19.45 6.37
C LEU A 336 3.59 20.95 6.20
N ASP A 337 3.80 21.48 4.99
CA ASP A 337 3.43 22.86 4.67
C ASP A 337 1.91 22.99 4.53
N ARG A 338 1.27 23.38 5.62
CA ARG A 338 -0.18 23.59 5.71
C ARG A 338 -0.70 24.60 4.68
N ARG A 339 0.14 25.47 4.13
CA ARG A 339 -0.27 26.44 3.09
C ARG A 339 -0.66 25.76 1.77
N THR A 340 -0.10 24.58 1.51
CA THR A 340 -0.41 23.82 0.29
C THR A 340 -1.73 23.06 0.40
N GLY A 341 -2.21 22.76 1.62
CA GLY A 341 -3.46 22.05 1.85
C GLY A 341 -3.52 20.64 1.23
N VAL A 342 -2.40 20.10 0.77
CA VAL A 342 -2.36 18.83 0.03
C VAL A 342 -2.60 17.66 0.97
N VAL A 343 -3.62 16.88 0.66
CA VAL A 343 -3.91 15.58 1.30
C VAL A 343 -3.43 14.47 0.38
N TYR A 344 -2.68 13.53 0.95
CA TYR A 344 -2.18 12.36 0.22
C TYR A 344 -3.11 11.17 0.41
N SER A 345 -3.05 10.24 -0.54
CA SER A 345 -3.77 8.97 -0.43
C SER A 345 -3.41 8.26 0.88
N ARG A 346 -4.39 7.60 1.50
CA ARG A 346 -4.21 6.73 2.68
C ARG A 346 -3.24 5.57 2.42
N ALA A 347 -3.02 5.22 1.16
CA ALA A 347 -2.02 4.22 0.77
C ALA A 347 -0.57 4.77 0.79
N THR A 348 -0.39 6.09 0.86
CA THR A 348 0.93 6.71 1.02
C THR A 348 1.40 6.48 2.44
N ARG A 349 2.45 5.66 2.59
CA ARG A 349 3.07 5.36 3.88
C ARG A 349 4.33 6.20 4.04
N PRO A 350 4.29 7.29 4.83
CA PRO A 350 5.48 8.08 5.04
C PRO A 350 6.50 7.32 5.90
N ILE A 351 7.78 7.53 5.60
CA ILE A 351 8.95 6.99 6.29
C ILE A 351 9.05 7.67 7.65
N ASP A 352 8.87 6.91 8.74
CA ASP A 352 9.01 7.38 10.12
C ASP A 352 10.25 6.77 10.78
N PHE A 353 11.34 7.52 10.74
CA PHE A 353 12.61 7.07 11.35
C PHE A 353 12.57 6.91 12.88
N GLY A 354 11.51 7.38 13.54
CA GLY A 354 11.28 7.19 14.97
C GLY A 354 10.68 5.84 15.34
N ARG A 355 10.07 5.12 14.38
CA ARG A 355 9.44 3.81 14.62
C ARG A 355 10.35 2.66 14.20
N PRO A 356 10.37 1.54 14.94
CA PRO A 356 11.00 0.31 14.47
C PRO A 356 10.42 -0.11 13.11
N GLY A 357 11.28 -0.47 12.17
CA GLY A 357 10.85 -0.84 10.81
C GLY A 357 10.74 0.33 9.84
N VAL A 358 10.75 1.58 10.33
CA VAL A 358 10.67 2.86 9.57
C VAL A 358 9.38 3.05 8.76
N VAL A 359 9.01 2.07 7.95
CA VAL A 359 7.74 1.93 7.26
C VAL A 359 7.15 0.58 7.69
N ASP A 360 5.91 0.59 8.16
CA ASP A 360 5.21 -0.66 8.48
C ASP A 360 5.06 -1.50 7.21
N PRO A 361 5.57 -2.74 7.15
CA PRO A 361 5.42 -3.62 5.98
C PRO A 361 3.95 -3.98 5.71
N MET A 362 3.07 -3.83 6.69
CA MET A 362 1.63 -4.05 6.53
C MET A 362 0.99 -2.99 5.63
N VAL A 363 0.15 -3.43 4.70
CA VAL A 363 -0.70 -2.60 3.85
C VAL A 363 -2.10 -3.17 3.82
N TYR A 364 -3.09 -2.29 3.75
CA TYR A 364 -4.44 -2.65 3.34
C TYR A 364 -4.57 -2.35 1.84
N ARG A 365 -5.00 -3.35 1.07
CA ARG A 365 -5.20 -3.22 -0.38
C ARG A 365 -6.41 -4.01 -0.85
N PHE A 366 -6.90 -3.62 -2.01
CA PHE A 366 -7.87 -4.39 -2.77
C PHE A 366 -7.10 -5.37 -3.65
N GLY A 367 -7.41 -6.65 -3.54
CA GLY A 367 -6.74 -7.69 -4.31
C GLY A 367 -7.73 -8.43 -5.20
N LEU A 368 -7.29 -8.75 -6.42
CA LEU A 368 -8.00 -9.58 -7.40
C LEU A 368 -7.13 -10.77 -7.74
N MET A 369 -7.68 -11.96 -7.61
CA MET A 369 -7.06 -13.19 -8.09
C MET A 369 -8.03 -13.85 -9.06
N TYR A 370 -7.55 -14.22 -10.25
CA TYR A 370 -8.32 -15.08 -11.14
C TYR A 370 -7.59 -16.39 -11.38
N ASP A 371 -8.35 -17.45 -11.65
CA ASP A 371 -7.90 -18.82 -11.95
C ASP A 371 -8.73 -19.39 -13.12
N ILE A 372 -8.06 -20.05 -14.08
CA ILE A 372 -8.72 -20.72 -15.21
C ILE A 372 -9.02 -22.17 -14.83
N SER A 373 -10.29 -22.52 -14.79
CA SER A 373 -10.74 -23.85 -14.35
C SER A 373 -10.19 -24.97 -15.24
N ALA A 374 -9.69 -26.03 -14.59
CA ALA A 374 -9.14 -27.22 -15.24
C ALA A 374 -8.03 -26.93 -16.28
N PHE A 375 -7.22 -25.90 -16.01
CA PHE A 375 -6.10 -25.49 -16.86
C PHE A 375 -5.12 -26.65 -17.17
N SER A 376 -4.60 -27.33 -16.15
CA SER A 376 -3.61 -28.40 -16.31
C SER A 376 -4.15 -29.59 -17.11
N GLN A 377 -5.42 -29.94 -16.92
CA GLN A 377 -6.07 -30.98 -17.71
C GLN A 377 -6.14 -30.58 -19.18
N THR A 378 -6.57 -29.34 -19.45
CA THR A 378 -6.69 -28.79 -20.80
C THR A 378 -5.32 -28.68 -21.48
N LEU A 379 -4.27 -28.31 -20.74
CA LEU A 379 -2.90 -28.30 -21.26
C LEU A 379 -2.44 -29.71 -21.67
N GLY A 380 -2.79 -30.74 -20.89
CA GLY A 380 -2.55 -32.14 -21.24
C GLY A 380 -3.32 -32.60 -22.48
N ASP A 381 -4.56 -32.16 -22.66
CA ASP A 381 -5.37 -32.42 -23.85
C ASP A 381 -4.76 -31.76 -25.10
N VAL A 382 -4.33 -30.51 -24.95
CA VAL A 382 -3.66 -29.72 -26.00
C VAL A 382 -2.32 -30.34 -26.40
N ALA A 383 -1.49 -30.78 -25.44
CA ALA A 383 -0.22 -31.44 -25.73
C ALA A 383 -0.42 -32.74 -26.54
N ARG A 384 -1.49 -33.50 -26.26
CA ARG A 384 -1.86 -34.72 -27.00
C ARG A 384 -2.35 -34.45 -28.43
N SER A 385 -2.84 -33.24 -28.71
CA SER A 385 -3.29 -32.84 -30.06
C SER A 385 -2.15 -32.55 -31.05
N GLY A 386 -0.90 -32.57 -30.58
CA GLY A 386 0.31 -32.36 -31.39
C GLY A 386 0.74 -30.89 -31.49
N ARG A 387 1.96 -30.66 -32.02
CA ARG A 387 2.66 -29.36 -32.00
C ARG A 387 1.87 -28.18 -32.57
N LYS A 388 1.04 -28.40 -33.59
CA LYS A 388 0.23 -27.33 -34.21
C LYS A 388 -0.90 -26.86 -33.28
N GLY A 389 -1.58 -27.79 -32.60
CA GLY A 389 -2.63 -27.46 -31.64
C GLY A 389 -2.07 -26.75 -30.42
N GLU A 390 -0.93 -27.22 -29.93
CA GLU A 390 -0.19 -26.60 -28.82
C GLU A 390 0.24 -25.16 -29.13
N PHE A 391 0.85 -24.92 -30.29
CA PHE A 391 1.25 -23.56 -30.70
C PHE A 391 0.05 -22.61 -30.86
N SER A 392 -1.08 -23.13 -31.36
CA SER A 392 -2.33 -22.36 -31.46
C SER A 392 -2.87 -21.96 -30.08
N ALA A 393 -2.89 -22.89 -29.13
CA ALA A 393 -3.33 -22.63 -27.76
C ALA A 393 -2.43 -21.61 -27.05
N TYR A 394 -1.11 -21.70 -27.19
CA TYR A 394 -0.19 -20.71 -26.64
C TYR A 394 -0.38 -19.31 -27.26
N ARG A 395 -0.64 -19.23 -28.57
CA ARG A 395 -0.94 -17.95 -29.23
C ARG A 395 -2.23 -17.34 -28.70
N GLN A 396 -3.27 -18.15 -28.49
CA GLN A 396 -4.52 -17.69 -27.88
C GLN A 396 -4.31 -17.20 -26.45
N MET A 397 -3.53 -17.93 -25.64
CA MET A 397 -3.16 -17.51 -24.28
C MET A 397 -2.38 -16.19 -24.28
N LEU A 398 -1.44 -16.00 -25.20
CA LEU A 398 -0.71 -14.74 -25.33
C LEU A 398 -1.64 -13.56 -25.65
N LEU A 399 -2.63 -13.75 -26.53
CA LEU A 399 -3.62 -12.73 -26.84
C LEU A 399 -4.53 -12.43 -25.65
N PHE A 400 -4.95 -13.46 -24.93
CA PHE A 400 -5.71 -13.33 -23.68
C PHE A 400 -4.94 -12.46 -22.67
N GLN A 401 -3.67 -12.78 -22.41
CA GLN A 401 -2.82 -12.02 -21.49
C GLN A 401 -2.57 -10.57 -21.92
N LYS A 402 -2.37 -10.31 -23.23
CA LYS A 402 -2.20 -8.94 -23.75
C LYS A 402 -3.46 -8.08 -23.56
N LYS A 403 -4.64 -8.66 -23.77
CA LYS A 403 -5.91 -7.97 -23.57
C LYS A 403 -6.22 -7.76 -22.09
N LEU A 404 -5.94 -8.76 -21.24
CA LEU A 404 -5.99 -8.58 -19.79
C LEU A 404 -5.11 -7.42 -19.31
N ALA A 405 -3.88 -7.32 -19.81
CA ALA A 405 -2.99 -6.20 -19.48
C ALA A 405 -3.59 -4.83 -19.85
N THR A 406 -4.36 -4.75 -20.95
CA THR A 406 -5.06 -3.52 -21.36
C THR A 406 -6.21 -3.17 -20.42
N ILE A 407 -6.99 -4.18 -19.99
CA ILE A 407 -8.08 -4.00 -19.01
C ILE A 407 -7.49 -3.52 -17.68
N THR A 408 -6.44 -4.18 -17.20
CA THR A 408 -5.83 -3.86 -15.90
C THR A 408 -5.17 -2.48 -15.92
N ASP A 409 -4.54 -2.08 -17.03
CA ASP A 409 -3.96 -0.73 -17.18
C ASP A 409 -5.05 0.36 -17.14
N ARG A 410 -6.17 0.15 -17.85
CA ARG A 410 -7.30 1.08 -17.86
C ARG A 410 -7.89 1.31 -16.47
N HIS A 411 -8.00 0.24 -15.68
CA HIS A 411 -8.52 0.30 -14.30
C HIS A 411 -7.42 0.53 -13.25
N VAL A 412 -6.18 0.80 -13.66
CA VAL A 412 -5.05 1.10 -12.75
C VAL A 412 -4.84 -0.03 -11.72
N LEU A 413 -4.95 -1.28 -12.17
CA LEU A 413 -4.57 -2.46 -11.41
C LEU A 413 -3.06 -2.70 -11.58
N GLN A 414 -2.38 -2.89 -10.45
CA GLN A 414 -0.99 -3.30 -10.42
C GLN A 414 -0.92 -4.82 -10.56
N PHE A 415 -0.26 -5.30 -11.60
CA PHE A 415 0.09 -6.72 -11.72
C PHE A 415 1.18 -7.08 -10.70
N GLU A 416 0.95 -8.12 -9.89
CA GLU A 416 1.92 -8.56 -8.88
C GLU A 416 2.64 -9.84 -9.31
N LYS A 417 1.90 -10.89 -9.70
CA LYS A 417 2.49 -12.16 -10.16
C LYS A 417 1.51 -13.06 -10.90
N PHE A 418 2.07 -13.94 -11.74
CA PHE A 418 1.37 -15.11 -12.27
C PHE A 418 1.37 -16.26 -11.25
N LEU A 419 0.31 -17.05 -11.24
CA LEU A 419 0.09 -18.17 -10.33
C LEU A 419 -0.13 -19.48 -11.11
N GLY A 420 0.62 -19.69 -12.19
CA GLY A 420 0.46 -20.85 -13.07
C GLY A 420 -0.75 -20.70 -13.99
N ASP A 421 -1.94 -21.07 -13.50
CA ASP A 421 -3.24 -21.01 -14.18
C ASP A 421 -3.99 -19.68 -13.96
N GLY A 422 -3.46 -18.83 -13.11
CA GLY A 422 -4.05 -17.55 -12.71
C GLY A 422 -3.08 -16.38 -12.65
N ALA A 423 -3.59 -15.23 -12.21
CA ALA A 423 -2.78 -14.07 -11.88
C ALA A 423 -3.35 -13.28 -10.69
N PHE A 424 -2.46 -12.59 -9.99
CA PHE A 424 -2.77 -11.74 -8.85
C PHE A 424 -2.49 -10.27 -9.18
N TYR A 425 -3.49 -9.44 -8.91
CA TYR A 425 -3.45 -7.99 -9.08
C TYR A 425 -3.84 -7.29 -7.78
N THR A 426 -3.31 -6.09 -7.56
CA THR A 426 -3.79 -5.20 -6.51
C THR A 426 -4.18 -3.84 -7.03
N THR A 427 -5.06 -3.17 -6.32
CA THR A 427 -5.34 -1.75 -6.52
C THR A 427 -5.69 -1.10 -5.17
N ARG A 428 -5.99 0.19 -5.21
CA ARG A 428 -6.27 1.01 -4.04
C ARG A 428 -7.69 1.56 -3.99
N ARG A 429 -8.51 1.25 -5.00
CA ARG A 429 -9.95 1.58 -5.07
C ARG A 429 -10.79 0.32 -5.30
N ALA A 430 -11.87 0.16 -4.54
CA ALA A 430 -12.75 -0.99 -4.65
C ALA A 430 -13.48 -0.99 -5.99
N LEU A 431 -13.97 0.18 -6.43
CA LEU A 431 -14.74 0.32 -7.67
C LEU A 431 -13.95 -0.12 -8.89
N ARG A 432 -12.68 0.31 -9.00
CA ARG A 432 -11.77 -0.07 -10.09
C ARG A 432 -11.54 -1.59 -10.13
N LEU A 433 -11.38 -2.21 -8.96
CA LEU A 433 -11.19 -3.66 -8.84
C LEU A 433 -12.42 -4.42 -9.34
N VAL A 434 -13.62 -4.00 -8.93
CA VAL A 434 -14.89 -4.62 -9.31
C VAL A 434 -15.14 -4.47 -10.82
N MET A 435 -14.93 -3.26 -11.37
CA MET A 435 -15.07 -3.02 -12.80
C MET A 435 -14.11 -3.89 -13.63
N ALA A 436 -12.85 -3.99 -13.22
CA ALA A 436 -11.88 -4.86 -13.88
C ALA A 436 -12.30 -6.34 -13.82
N ALA A 437 -12.77 -6.82 -12.67
CA ALA A 437 -13.21 -8.21 -12.52
C ALA A 437 -14.36 -8.58 -13.48
N VAL A 438 -15.36 -7.70 -13.60
CA VAL A 438 -16.48 -7.88 -14.53
C VAL A 438 -15.98 -7.88 -15.97
N GLU A 439 -15.15 -6.92 -16.35
CA GLU A 439 -14.63 -6.83 -17.71
C GLU A 439 -13.76 -8.04 -18.10
N ILE A 440 -12.97 -8.55 -17.16
CA ILE A 440 -12.18 -9.78 -17.32
C ILE A 440 -13.09 -11.00 -17.58
N GLN A 441 -14.16 -11.18 -16.78
CA GLN A 441 -15.09 -12.29 -16.95
C GLN A 441 -15.82 -12.23 -18.31
N ARG A 442 -16.24 -11.03 -18.74
CA ARG A 442 -16.87 -10.82 -20.05
C ARG A 442 -15.92 -11.11 -21.20
N PHE A 443 -14.70 -10.59 -21.13
CA PHE A 443 -13.66 -10.85 -22.13
C PHE A 443 -13.37 -12.37 -22.24
N TYR A 444 -13.36 -13.08 -21.12
CA TYR A 444 -13.24 -14.53 -21.13
C TYR A 444 -14.42 -15.22 -21.84
N SER A 445 -15.66 -14.81 -21.58
CA SER A 445 -16.85 -15.32 -22.30
C SER A 445 -16.76 -15.10 -23.81
N GLU A 446 -16.36 -13.90 -24.24
CA GLU A 446 -16.16 -13.57 -25.65
C GLU A 446 -15.09 -14.47 -26.29
N MET A 447 -13.97 -14.68 -25.61
CA MET A 447 -12.90 -15.57 -26.08
C MET A 447 -13.37 -17.02 -26.18
N ARG A 448 -14.17 -17.52 -25.22
CA ARG A 448 -14.77 -18.86 -25.30
C ARG A 448 -15.62 -19.02 -26.55
N ARG A 449 -16.47 -18.03 -26.85
CA ARG A 449 -17.32 -18.02 -28.07
C ARG A 449 -16.49 -18.02 -29.35
N LYS A 450 -15.28 -17.44 -29.31
CA LYS A 450 -14.29 -17.44 -30.42
C LYS A 450 -13.41 -18.69 -30.49
N GLY A 451 -13.68 -19.72 -29.69
CA GLY A 451 -12.93 -20.99 -29.73
C GLY A 451 -11.63 -20.97 -28.93
N PHE A 452 -11.60 -20.26 -27.80
CA PHE A 452 -10.48 -20.31 -26.86
C PHE A 452 -10.25 -21.73 -26.32
N ALA A 453 -9.01 -22.20 -26.34
CA ALA A 453 -8.67 -23.56 -25.91
C ALA A 453 -8.97 -23.81 -24.42
N PHE A 454 -8.79 -22.80 -23.56
CA PHE A 454 -8.99 -22.92 -22.12
C PHE A 454 -10.38 -22.43 -21.69
N ASN A 455 -11.42 -23.11 -22.15
CA ASN A 455 -12.82 -22.69 -22.08
C ASN A 455 -13.67 -23.37 -20.98
N LYS A 456 -13.05 -24.06 -20.02
CA LYS A 456 -13.77 -24.86 -19.01
C LYS A 456 -14.37 -24.04 -17.86
N GLY A 457 -13.91 -22.82 -17.63
CA GLY A 457 -14.41 -21.95 -16.56
C GLY A 457 -13.38 -20.89 -16.14
N LEU A 458 -13.86 -19.86 -15.46
CA LEU A 458 -13.03 -18.80 -14.87
C LEU A 458 -13.55 -18.51 -13.47
N ARG A 459 -12.64 -18.52 -12.50
CA ARG A 459 -12.91 -18.18 -11.11
C ARG A 459 -12.22 -16.87 -10.79
N VAL A 460 -12.95 -15.93 -10.20
CA VAL A 460 -12.41 -14.64 -9.79
C VAL A 460 -12.73 -14.44 -8.31
N ALA A 461 -11.73 -14.05 -7.53
CA ALA A 461 -11.88 -13.66 -6.15
C ALA A 461 -11.44 -12.22 -5.95
N LEU A 462 -12.19 -11.50 -5.13
CA LEU A 462 -11.94 -10.13 -4.74
C LEU A 462 -11.91 -10.03 -3.22
N ASN A 463 -10.99 -9.26 -2.67
CA ASN A 463 -11.05 -8.93 -1.26
C ASN A 463 -10.48 -7.54 -0.96
N TYR A 464 -10.76 -7.10 0.26
CA TYR A 464 -10.04 -6.04 0.93
C TYR A 464 -9.47 -6.62 2.21
N GLY A 465 -8.15 -6.61 2.32
CA GLY A 465 -7.46 -7.29 3.40
C GLY A 465 -6.09 -6.72 3.63
N TYR A 466 -5.48 -7.18 4.71
CA TYR A 466 -4.12 -6.80 5.03
C TYR A 466 -3.12 -7.75 4.38
N TYR A 467 -2.07 -7.16 3.84
CA TYR A 467 -0.94 -7.81 3.20
C TYR A 467 0.34 -7.30 3.84
N ARG A 468 1.35 -8.16 3.95
CA ARG A 468 2.72 -7.76 4.32
C ARG A 468 3.57 -7.80 3.06
N LEU A 469 4.16 -6.66 2.73
CA LEU A 469 5.01 -6.51 1.56
C LEU A 469 6.46 -6.77 1.95
N LEU A 470 7.08 -7.76 1.31
CA LEU A 470 8.50 -8.02 1.44
C LEU A 470 9.18 -7.80 0.08
N PRO A 471 9.96 -6.73 -0.09
CA PRO A 471 10.75 -6.55 -1.30
C PRO A 471 11.87 -7.59 -1.35
N LEU A 472 11.97 -8.28 -2.48
CA LEU A 472 13.03 -9.23 -2.79
C LEU A 472 14.09 -8.56 -3.67
N LYS A 473 15.34 -9.03 -3.56
CA LYS A 473 16.41 -8.61 -4.47
C LYS A 473 16.03 -9.08 -5.88
N GLY A 474 15.87 -8.13 -6.80
CA GLY A 474 15.71 -8.43 -8.22
C GLY A 474 16.94 -9.13 -8.78
N THR A 475 16.81 -9.84 -9.90
CA THR A 475 17.97 -10.35 -10.64
C THR A 475 18.83 -9.18 -11.16
N PRO A 476 20.15 -9.35 -11.37
CA PRO A 476 21.03 -8.28 -11.86
C PRO A 476 20.53 -7.62 -13.16
N ASP A 477 19.82 -8.39 -13.99
CA ASP A 477 19.25 -7.95 -15.27
C ASP A 477 17.83 -7.38 -15.15
N SER A 478 17.14 -7.56 -14.00
CA SER A 478 15.83 -6.97 -13.72
C SER A 478 15.93 -5.93 -12.59
N PRO A 479 15.87 -4.64 -12.92
CA PRO A 479 15.97 -3.55 -11.95
C PRO A 479 14.69 -3.35 -11.11
N GLU A 480 13.70 -4.23 -11.22
CA GLU A 480 12.47 -4.15 -10.45
C GLU A 480 12.55 -5.10 -9.26
N HIS A 481 12.38 -4.55 -8.05
CA HIS A 481 12.20 -5.35 -6.85
C HIS A 481 10.91 -6.14 -7.00
N VAL A 482 11.01 -7.47 -6.97
CA VAL A 482 9.84 -8.33 -6.86
C VAL A 482 9.32 -8.16 -5.43
N ILE A 483 8.08 -7.72 -5.26
CA ILE A 483 7.46 -7.63 -3.94
C ILE A 483 6.69 -8.92 -3.70
N GLU A 484 7.06 -9.64 -2.65
CA GLU A 484 6.31 -10.81 -2.21
C GLU A 484 5.24 -10.40 -1.20
N PHE A 485 4.05 -10.97 -1.38
CA PHE A 485 2.87 -10.69 -0.56
C PHE A 485 2.65 -11.82 0.43
N TYR A 486 2.58 -11.47 1.71
CA TYR A 486 2.27 -12.39 2.80
C TYR A 486 1.06 -11.94 3.61
N GLY A 487 0.52 -12.85 4.43
CA GLY A 487 -0.56 -12.57 5.37
C GLY A 487 -1.92 -13.11 4.92
N PRO A 488 -2.95 -12.97 5.77
CA PRO A 488 -4.27 -13.52 5.53
C PRO A 488 -4.98 -12.98 4.29
N GLY A 489 -4.70 -11.75 3.85
CA GLY A 489 -5.32 -11.21 2.64
C GLY A 489 -5.04 -12.05 1.38
N VAL A 490 -3.79 -12.49 1.17
CA VAL A 490 -3.45 -13.36 0.03
C VAL A 490 -3.95 -14.79 0.22
N VAL A 491 -3.99 -15.28 1.46
CA VAL A 491 -4.56 -16.59 1.80
C VAL A 491 -6.06 -16.60 1.52
N GLU A 492 -6.79 -15.57 1.94
CA GLU A 492 -8.22 -15.41 1.70
C GLU A 492 -8.52 -15.40 0.21
N LEU A 493 -7.81 -14.58 -0.60
CA LEU A 493 -7.99 -14.59 -2.05
C LEU A 493 -7.79 -15.96 -2.68
N SER A 494 -6.71 -16.65 -2.32
CA SER A 494 -6.43 -17.99 -2.86
C SER A 494 -7.54 -18.99 -2.50
N ARG A 495 -8.09 -18.90 -1.28
CA ARG A 495 -9.17 -19.78 -0.80
C ARG A 495 -10.52 -19.43 -1.44
N LEU A 496 -10.84 -18.15 -1.59
CA LEU A 496 -12.05 -17.69 -2.30
C LEU A 496 -12.02 -18.06 -3.78
N THR A 497 -10.84 -18.04 -4.41
CA THR A 497 -10.70 -18.41 -5.82
C THR A 497 -10.93 -19.91 -6.01
N THR A 498 -10.35 -20.75 -5.15
CA THR A 498 -10.36 -22.21 -5.33
C THR A 498 -11.56 -22.92 -4.69
N GLY A 499 -12.27 -22.26 -3.76
CA GLY A 499 -13.39 -22.86 -3.02
C GLY A 499 -13.01 -24.07 -2.15
N LYS A 500 -11.72 -24.37 -1.98
CA LYS A 500 -11.24 -25.59 -1.30
C LYS A 500 -11.50 -25.52 0.22
N ALA A 501 -12.69 -25.94 0.62
CA ALA A 501 -12.93 -26.57 1.91
C ALA A 501 -12.74 -28.09 1.71
N THR A 502 -11.61 -28.62 2.21
CA THR A 502 -11.36 -30.07 2.38
C THR A 502 -11.75 -30.99 1.21
N LYS A 503 -10.92 -31.01 0.16
CA LYS A 503 -10.78 -32.19 -0.74
C LYS A 503 -10.26 -33.45 -0.03
N GLU A 504 -9.96 -33.37 1.26
CA GLU A 504 -9.34 -34.45 2.03
C GLU A 504 -10.21 -35.72 2.04
N VAL A 505 -11.53 -35.62 2.09
CA VAL A 505 -12.41 -36.80 2.08
C VAL A 505 -12.39 -37.51 0.72
N GLU A 506 -12.49 -36.75 -0.38
CA GLU A 506 -12.43 -37.31 -1.75
C GLU A 506 -11.02 -37.82 -2.09
N GLU A 507 -9.97 -37.14 -1.64
CA GLU A 507 -8.59 -37.56 -1.81
C GLU A 507 -8.28 -38.83 -0.99
N ILE A 508 -8.83 -38.95 0.22
CA ILE A 508 -8.74 -40.17 1.04
C ILE A 508 -9.55 -41.30 0.40
N GLN A 509 -10.75 -41.04 -0.13
CA GLN A 509 -11.52 -42.04 -0.89
C GLN A 509 -10.73 -42.54 -2.09
N ALA A 510 -10.18 -41.62 -2.90
CA ALA A 510 -9.37 -41.96 -4.07
C ALA A 510 -8.07 -42.70 -3.68
N PHE A 511 -7.44 -42.31 -2.58
CA PHE A 511 -6.26 -42.99 -2.02
C PHE A 511 -6.59 -44.42 -1.60
N LEU A 512 -7.70 -44.65 -0.89
CA LEU A 512 -8.13 -45.98 -0.45
C LEU A 512 -8.48 -46.87 -1.64
N VAL A 513 -9.22 -46.36 -2.62
CA VAL A 513 -9.51 -47.11 -3.86
C VAL A 513 -8.22 -47.45 -4.62
N ALA A 514 -7.27 -46.50 -4.72
CA ALA A 514 -5.97 -46.74 -5.35
C ALA A 514 -5.09 -47.76 -4.62
N HIS A 515 -5.29 -47.96 -3.30
CA HIS A 515 -4.60 -48.98 -2.49
C HIS A 515 -5.34 -50.32 -2.43
N GLY A 516 -6.34 -50.53 -3.31
CA GLY A 516 -6.99 -51.83 -3.49
C GLY A 516 -8.18 -52.09 -2.58
N TYR A 517 -8.67 -51.08 -1.86
CA TYR A 517 -9.95 -51.18 -1.16
C TYR A 517 -11.13 -51.13 -2.15
N ASP A 518 -12.17 -51.91 -1.88
CA ASP A 518 -13.35 -51.99 -2.75
C ASP A 518 -14.07 -50.63 -2.83
N THR A 519 -14.40 -50.21 -4.06
CA THR A 519 -15.00 -48.90 -4.31
C THR A 519 -16.35 -48.73 -3.63
N ASN A 520 -17.16 -49.79 -3.54
CA ASN A 520 -18.47 -49.73 -2.90
C ASN A 520 -18.36 -49.69 -1.37
N GLU A 521 -17.37 -50.38 -0.80
CA GLU A 521 -17.11 -50.34 0.65
C GLU A 521 -16.56 -48.98 1.10
N VAL A 522 -15.61 -48.42 0.35
CA VAL A 522 -15.10 -47.06 0.59
C VAL A 522 -16.24 -46.05 0.47
N SER A 523 -17.07 -46.14 -0.57
CA SER A 523 -18.23 -45.26 -0.74
C SER A 523 -19.23 -45.37 0.42
N ARG A 524 -19.56 -46.58 0.88
CA ARG A 524 -20.43 -46.79 2.06
C ARG A 524 -19.84 -46.26 3.35
N PHE A 525 -18.52 -46.39 3.55
CA PHE A 525 -17.83 -45.90 4.74
C PHE A 525 -17.91 -44.38 4.85
N PHE A 526 -17.77 -43.67 3.72
CA PHE A 526 -17.88 -42.21 3.68
C PHE A 526 -19.31 -41.70 3.42
N ALA A 527 -20.29 -42.57 3.14
CA ALA A 527 -21.67 -42.18 2.90
C ALA A 527 -22.29 -41.25 3.97
N PRO A 528 -22.02 -41.42 5.29
CA PRO A 528 -22.49 -40.49 6.33
C PRO A 528 -21.83 -39.11 6.30
N LEU A 529 -20.64 -38.99 5.69
CA LEU A 529 -19.93 -37.72 5.46
C LEU A 529 -20.29 -37.11 4.09
N ALA A 530 -20.84 -37.93 3.18
CA ALA A 530 -21.25 -37.55 1.84
C ALA A 530 -22.71 -37.05 1.75
N THR A 531 -23.51 -37.19 2.81
CA THR A 531 -24.84 -36.59 2.94
C THR A 531 -24.73 -35.06 2.92
N GLY A 532 -24.72 -34.49 1.72
CA GLY A 532 -24.57 -33.06 1.41
C GLY A 532 -23.47 -32.72 0.40
N ALA A 533 -22.56 -33.66 0.08
CA ALA A 533 -21.43 -33.43 -0.83
C ALA A 533 -21.83 -33.32 -2.32
N ASP A 534 -22.88 -34.04 -2.73
CA ASP A 534 -23.33 -34.13 -4.14
C ASP A 534 -24.56 -33.27 -4.48
N MET A 535 -25.00 -32.38 -3.58
CA MET A 535 -26.09 -31.44 -3.91
C MET A 535 -25.55 -30.27 -4.74
N VAL A 536 -25.28 -30.57 -6.01
CA VAL A 536 -25.07 -29.58 -7.06
C VAL A 536 -26.39 -28.87 -7.34
N ASP A 537 -26.42 -27.55 -7.16
CA ASP A 537 -27.57 -26.75 -7.57
C ASP A 537 -27.61 -26.69 -9.10
N LYS A 538 -28.41 -27.58 -9.69
CA LYS A 538 -28.58 -27.71 -11.14
C LYS A 538 -29.16 -26.47 -11.80
N GLU A 539 -29.89 -25.62 -11.07
CA GLU A 539 -30.42 -24.36 -11.61
C GLU A 539 -29.30 -23.32 -11.69
N MET A 540 -28.42 -23.25 -10.68
CA MET A 540 -27.26 -22.36 -10.71
C MET A 540 -26.25 -22.77 -11.79
N HIS A 541 -26.06 -24.07 -12.02
CA HIS A 541 -25.13 -24.59 -13.05
C HIS A 541 -25.60 -24.36 -14.49
N GLN A 542 -26.85 -23.91 -14.70
CA GLN A 542 -27.32 -23.46 -16.02
C GLN A 542 -26.77 -22.08 -16.40
N ARG A 543 -26.32 -21.29 -15.42
CA ARG A 543 -25.72 -19.98 -15.64
C ARG A 543 -24.30 -20.16 -16.20
N GLU A 544 -23.90 -19.26 -17.10
CA GLU A 544 -22.54 -19.29 -17.65
C GLU A 544 -21.47 -19.12 -16.56
N PHE A 545 -21.78 -18.28 -15.56
CA PHE A 545 -20.97 -18.06 -14.36
C PHE A 545 -21.87 -18.08 -13.12
N TYR A 546 -21.39 -18.71 -12.06
CA TYR A 546 -22.14 -18.86 -10.80
C TYR A 546 -21.21 -18.98 -9.59
N ALA A 547 -21.70 -18.51 -8.44
CA ALA A 547 -21.12 -18.82 -7.15
C ALA A 547 -22.19 -19.03 -6.08
N TYR A 548 -22.02 -20.04 -5.23
CA TYR A 548 -22.93 -20.32 -4.12
C TYR A 548 -22.22 -21.06 -2.98
N VAL A 549 -22.85 -21.05 -1.80
CA VAL A 549 -22.44 -21.87 -0.66
C VAL A 549 -23.34 -23.11 -0.63
N ASN A 550 -22.74 -24.31 -0.66
CA ASN A 550 -23.50 -25.56 -0.62
C ASN A 550 -24.00 -25.86 0.81
N ALA A 551 -24.82 -26.91 0.95
CA ALA A 551 -25.38 -27.32 2.24
C ALA A 551 -24.31 -27.62 3.33
N ASN A 552 -23.09 -27.98 2.92
CA ASN A 552 -21.97 -28.26 3.81
C ASN A 552 -21.18 -26.99 4.22
N GLY A 553 -21.61 -25.80 3.78
CA GLY A 553 -20.90 -24.56 4.04
C GLY A 553 -19.64 -24.37 3.18
N HIS A 554 -19.51 -25.12 2.08
CA HIS A 554 -18.41 -25.00 1.12
C HIS A 554 -18.74 -24.01 0.01
N LEU A 555 -17.75 -23.23 -0.40
CA LEU A 555 -17.88 -22.31 -1.52
C LEU A 555 -17.66 -23.06 -2.84
N VAL A 556 -18.65 -22.99 -3.72
CA VAL A 556 -18.51 -23.33 -5.14
C VAL A 556 -18.37 -22.03 -5.91
N ASN A 557 -17.22 -21.81 -6.55
CA ASN A 557 -16.91 -20.61 -7.31
C ASN A 557 -16.54 -20.95 -8.76
N GLU A 558 -17.40 -20.58 -9.71
CA GLU A 558 -17.14 -20.52 -11.15
C GLU A 558 -17.61 -19.15 -11.70
N GLY A 559 -17.39 -18.09 -10.91
CA GLY A 559 -17.85 -16.74 -11.19
C GLY A 559 -16.96 -15.69 -10.51
N ILE A 560 -17.57 -14.63 -9.97
CA ILE A 560 -16.87 -13.60 -9.20
C ILE A 560 -17.37 -13.64 -7.75
N VAL A 561 -16.46 -13.82 -6.80
CA VAL A 561 -16.75 -13.83 -5.37
C VAL A 561 -15.96 -12.75 -4.65
N SER A 562 -16.60 -11.98 -3.78
CA SER A 562 -15.93 -11.01 -2.91
C SER A 562 -16.08 -11.30 -1.43
N SER A 563 -15.08 -10.93 -0.62
CA SER A 563 -15.23 -10.84 0.83
C SER A 563 -16.13 -9.65 1.24
N MET A 564 -16.82 -9.77 2.36
CA MET A 564 -17.65 -8.67 2.88
C MET A 564 -16.86 -7.41 3.26
N SER A 565 -15.58 -7.55 3.61
CA SER A 565 -14.69 -6.41 3.84
C SER A 565 -14.56 -5.53 2.59
N LEU A 566 -14.48 -6.13 1.40
CA LEU A 566 -14.47 -5.38 0.14
C LEU A 566 -15.80 -4.69 -0.12
N VAL A 567 -16.92 -5.39 0.11
CA VAL A 567 -18.27 -4.83 -0.09
C VAL A 567 -18.51 -3.62 0.82
N SER A 568 -17.99 -3.66 2.04
CA SER A 568 -18.07 -2.52 2.98
C SER A 568 -17.32 -1.29 2.46
N GLU A 569 -16.07 -1.46 2.00
CA GLU A 569 -15.29 -0.34 1.43
C GLU A 569 -15.92 0.18 0.14
N LEU A 570 -16.40 -0.72 -0.73
CA LEU A 570 -17.14 -0.35 -1.93
C LEU A 570 -18.39 0.46 -1.61
N SER A 571 -19.13 0.09 -0.56
CA SER A 571 -20.31 0.82 -0.11
C SER A 571 -19.98 2.27 0.28
N GLY A 572 -18.85 2.48 0.95
CA GLY A 572 -18.37 3.83 1.30
C GLY A 572 -17.93 4.63 0.07
N GLU A 573 -17.23 3.98 -0.87
CA GLU A 573 -16.77 4.60 -2.11
C GLU A 573 -17.93 5.02 -3.02
N LEU A 574 -18.94 4.17 -3.19
CA LEU A 574 -20.14 4.48 -3.98
C LEU A 574 -20.94 5.65 -3.38
N ALA A 575 -21.04 5.70 -2.05
CA ALA A 575 -21.72 6.80 -1.37
C ALA A 575 -20.96 8.13 -1.54
N ALA A 576 -19.62 8.11 -1.45
CA ALA A 576 -18.78 9.29 -1.67
C ALA A 576 -18.85 9.80 -3.11
N ASP A 577 -18.91 8.89 -4.09
CA ASP A 577 -19.03 9.22 -5.52
C ASP A 577 -20.48 9.55 -5.94
N GLY A 578 -21.45 9.51 -5.02
CA GLY A 578 -22.86 9.83 -5.29
C GLY A 578 -23.54 8.86 -6.25
N GLN A 579 -23.12 7.59 -6.27
CA GLN A 579 -23.64 6.56 -7.17
C GLN A 579 -25.04 6.10 -6.75
N GLN A 580 -25.96 6.04 -7.72
CA GLN A 580 -27.32 5.53 -7.49
C GLN A 580 -27.32 3.99 -7.37
N LEU A 581 -27.95 3.49 -6.32
CA LEU A 581 -28.18 2.06 -6.11
C LEU A 581 -29.53 1.62 -6.69
N HIS A 582 -29.55 0.36 -7.15
CA HIS A 582 -30.68 -0.29 -7.80
C HIS A 582 -30.91 -1.69 -7.22
N ARG A 583 -32.18 -2.06 -7.00
CA ARG A 583 -32.60 -3.44 -6.78
C ARG A 583 -32.82 -4.08 -8.15
N ILE A 584 -32.06 -5.12 -8.48
CA ILE A 584 -32.06 -5.80 -9.77
C ILE A 584 -32.67 -7.19 -9.59
N GLN A 585 -33.81 -7.43 -10.23
CA GLN A 585 -34.50 -8.71 -10.19
C GLN A 585 -34.16 -9.53 -11.43
N THR A 586 -33.73 -10.76 -11.20
CA THR A 586 -33.43 -11.77 -12.23
C THR A 586 -34.27 -13.02 -11.99
N PRO A 587 -34.39 -13.94 -12.98
CA PRO A 587 -35.12 -15.20 -12.78
C PRO A 587 -34.59 -16.07 -11.63
N TRP A 588 -33.33 -15.86 -11.23
CA TRP A 588 -32.64 -16.70 -10.24
C TRP A 588 -32.47 -16.03 -8.89
N SER A 589 -32.43 -14.69 -8.83
CA SER A 589 -32.27 -13.95 -7.58
C SER A 589 -32.44 -12.44 -7.71
N THR A 590 -32.50 -11.77 -6.56
CA THR A 590 -32.39 -10.30 -6.43
C THR A 590 -30.94 -9.93 -6.12
N TYR A 591 -30.44 -8.92 -6.82
CA TYR A 591 -29.11 -8.33 -6.62
C TYR A 591 -29.27 -6.85 -6.25
N ILE A 592 -28.35 -6.32 -5.45
CA ILE A 592 -28.20 -4.88 -5.27
C ILE A 592 -27.07 -4.42 -6.16
N GLY A 593 -27.34 -3.50 -7.07
CA GLY A 593 -26.37 -3.07 -8.06
C GLY A 593 -26.30 -1.58 -8.27
N PHE A 594 -25.27 -1.16 -8.99
CA PHE A 594 -25.03 0.23 -9.40
C PHE A 594 -24.69 0.25 -10.89
N SER A 595 -24.81 1.42 -11.51
CA SER A 595 -24.47 1.56 -12.93
C SER A 595 -22.95 1.61 -13.11
N ALA A 596 -22.44 0.84 -14.06
CA ALA A 596 -21.02 0.85 -14.42
C ALA A 596 -20.88 1.16 -15.91
N PRO A 597 -19.97 2.06 -16.33
CA PRO A 597 -19.74 2.37 -17.73
C PRO A 597 -18.86 1.29 -18.39
N ILE A 598 -19.32 0.04 -18.36
CA ILE A 598 -18.66 -1.09 -19.00
C ILE A 598 -19.37 -1.37 -20.31
N GLU A 599 -18.60 -1.60 -21.38
CA GLU A 599 -19.16 -1.90 -22.69
C GLU A 599 -20.07 -3.14 -22.60
N GLU A 600 -21.30 -2.99 -23.07
CA GLU A 600 -22.36 -4.01 -23.02
C GLU A 600 -22.70 -4.50 -21.59
N ALA A 601 -22.42 -3.75 -20.51
CA ALA A 601 -22.86 -4.06 -19.15
C ALA A 601 -23.36 -2.79 -18.45
N ASP A 602 -24.69 -2.64 -18.33
CA ASP A 602 -25.28 -1.44 -17.75
C ASP A 602 -25.21 -1.41 -16.22
N PHE A 603 -25.26 -2.58 -15.59
CA PHE A 603 -25.27 -2.75 -14.14
C PHE A 603 -24.27 -3.80 -13.65
N VAL A 604 -23.69 -3.54 -12.48
CA VAL A 604 -22.99 -4.54 -11.67
C VAL A 604 -23.82 -4.81 -10.43
N GLY A 605 -24.29 -6.05 -10.26
CA GLY A 605 -25.08 -6.49 -9.12
C GLY A 605 -24.27 -7.35 -8.16
N ILE A 606 -24.57 -7.19 -6.88
CA ILE A 606 -23.93 -7.87 -5.76
C ILE A 606 -25.03 -8.60 -4.97
N LYS A 607 -24.73 -9.82 -4.53
CA LYS A 607 -25.63 -10.62 -3.70
C LYS A 607 -24.85 -11.32 -2.60
N LEU A 608 -25.32 -11.23 -1.36
CA LEU A 608 -24.75 -12.03 -0.28
C LEU A 608 -25.11 -13.51 -0.47
N ILE A 609 -24.13 -14.42 -0.46
CA ILE A 609 -24.36 -15.86 -0.69
C ILE A 609 -24.17 -16.71 0.57
N GLY A 610 -23.58 -16.16 1.64
CA GLY A 610 -23.55 -16.79 2.96
C GLY A 610 -22.16 -16.79 3.62
N ARG A 611 -22.00 -17.67 4.62
CA ARG A 611 -20.77 -17.87 5.38
C ARG A 611 -20.05 -19.13 4.94
N VAL A 612 -18.75 -19.02 4.69
CA VAL A 612 -17.90 -20.13 4.25
C VAL A 612 -16.80 -20.38 5.29
N GLN A 613 -16.54 -21.66 5.58
CA GLN A 613 -15.38 -22.06 6.37
C GLN A 613 -14.17 -22.26 5.45
N LEU A 614 -13.19 -21.35 5.51
CA LEU A 614 -11.98 -21.42 4.68
C LEU A 614 -10.79 -21.98 5.48
N LYS A 615 -10.02 -22.90 4.90
CA LYS A 615 -8.86 -23.51 5.58
C LYS A 615 -7.80 -22.46 5.94
N GLY A 616 -7.47 -22.38 7.23
CA GLY A 616 -6.51 -21.42 7.79
C GLY A 616 -7.09 -20.04 8.11
N LEU A 617 -8.42 -19.87 7.96
CA LEU A 617 -9.17 -18.66 8.28
C LEU A 617 -10.42 -19.04 9.11
N GLY A 618 -11.03 -18.05 9.75
CA GLY A 618 -12.34 -18.22 10.40
C GLY A 618 -13.48 -18.39 9.39
N LYS A 619 -14.73 -18.37 9.89
CA LYS A 619 -15.91 -18.27 9.01
C LYS A 619 -15.94 -16.88 8.38
N VAL A 620 -15.93 -16.81 7.05
CA VAL A 620 -15.94 -15.55 6.30
C VAL A 620 -17.25 -15.42 5.55
N GLU A 621 -17.86 -14.23 5.60
CA GLU A 621 -19.01 -13.89 4.77
C GLU A 621 -18.59 -13.47 3.38
N VAL A 622 -19.29 -14.00 2.38
CA VAL A 622 -18.95 -13.82 0.98
C VAL A 622 -20.17 -13.41 0.16
N ALA A 623 -19.92 -12.62 -0.89
CA ALA A 623 -20.91 -12.17 -1.85
C ALA A 623 -20.52 -12.61 -3.26
N GLU A 624 -21.53 -12.90 -4.09
CA GLU A 624 -21.40 -13.09 -5.53
C GLU A 624 -21.53 -11.74 -6.23
N LEU A 625 -20.73 -11.52 -7.28
CA LEU A 625 -20.88 -10.41 -8.22
C LEU A 625 -21.27 -10.92 -9.60
N ALA A 626 -22.19 -10.20 -10.25
CA ALA A 626 -22.65 -10.48 -11.60
C ALA A 626 -22.88 -9.18 -12.37
N SER A 627 -22.77 -9.23 -13.69
CA SER A 627 -23.06 -8.07 -14.56
C SER A 627 -24.32 -8.29 -15.38
N PHE A 628 -25.09 -7.24 -15.60
CA PHE A 628 -26.38 -7.30 -16.27
C PHE A 628 -26.52 -6.21 -17.33
N ASN A 629 -27.18 -6.56 -18.44
CA ASN A 629 -27.72 -5.58 -19.37
C ASN A 629 -29.05 -5.06 -18.85
N ARG A 630 -29.34 -3.79 -19.08
CA ARG A 630 -30.62 -3.17 -18.74
C ARG A 630 -31.80 -3.83 -19.44
N ALA A 631 -31.59 -4.41 -20.62
CA ALA A 631 -32.63 -5.10 -21.39
C ALA A 631 -33.01 -6.48 -20.78
N ASP A 632 -32.09 -7.10 -20.04
CA ASP A 632 -32.24 -8.50 -19.59
C ASP A 632 -32.78 -8.61 -18.16
N VAL A 633 -32.95 -7.48 -17.44
CA VAL A 633 -33.32 -7.46 -16.02
C VAL A 633 -34.33 -6.37 -15.68
N THR A 634 -35.19 -6.68 -14.71
CA THR A 634 -36.06 -5.67 -14.09
C THR A 634 -35.27 -4.96 -13.00
N HIS A 635 -35.30 -3.63 -12.96
CA HIS A 635 -34.58 -2.86 -11.95
C HIS A 635 -35.43 -1.72 -11.39
N THR A 636 -35.35 -1.52 -10.07
CA THR A 636 -35.95 -0.40 -9.36
C THR A 636 -34.86 0.39 -8.64
N ARG A 637 -35.06 1.69 -8.42
CA ARG A 637 -34.12 2.49 -7.63
C ARG A 637 -34.28 2.15 -6.15
N ALA A 638 -33.18 2.06 -5.42
CA ALA A 638 -33.20 2.01 -3.96
C ALA A 638 -33.47 3.40 -3.37
N ASP A 639 -33.90 3.46 -2.11
CA ASP A 639 -34.28 4.72 -1.46
C ASP A 639 -33.04 5.57 -1.14
N ASP A 640 -33.21 6.89 -1.17
CA ASP A 640 -32.12 7.83 -0.93
C ASP A 640 -31.59 7.71 0.52
N GLY A 641 -30.28 7.49 0.67
CA GLY A 641 -29.62 7.34 1.97
C GLY A 641 -29.35 5.90 2.39
N GLU A 642 -29.90 4.90 1.69
CA GLU A 642 -29.56 3.49 1.93
C GLU A 642 -28.14 3.17 1.41
N THR A 643 -27.35 2.46 2.22
CA THR A 643 -26.01 2.01 1.81
C THR A 643 -26.09 0.65 1.09
N LEU A 644 -25.13 0.35 0.21
CA LEU A 644 -25.03 -0.97 -0.42
C LEU A 644 -24.98 -2.08 0.64
N PHE A 645 -24.23 -1.87 1.72
CA PHE A 645 -24.11 -2.84 2.80
C PHE A 645 -25.45 -3.12 3.51
N SER A 646 -26.23 -2.08 3.84
CA SER A 646 -27.53 -2.25 4.51
C SER A 646 -28.54 -2.96 3.62
N LEU A 647 -28.59 -2.61 2.33
CA LEU A 647 -29.48 -3.25 1.35
C LEU A 647 -29.17 -4.73 1.15
N LEU A 648 -27.90 -5.10 1.03
CA LEU A 648 -27.49 -6.49 0.87
C LEU A 648 -27.91 -7.37 2.07
N ARG A 649 -27.85 -6.82 3.29
CA ARG A 649 -28.31 -7.52 4.49
C ARG A 649 -29.82 -7.70 4.48
N GLN A 650 -30.57 -6.64 4.16
CA GLN A 650 -32.03 -6.68 4.07
C GLN A 650 -32.49 -7.78 3.10
N GLU A 651 -31.96 -7.81 1.88
CA GLU A 651 -32.31 -8.81 0.86
C GLU A 651 -31.93 -10.23 1.28
N PHE A 652 -30.76 -10.42 1.90
CA PHE A 652 -30.33 -11.73 2.36
C PHE A 652 -31.28 -12.30 3.44
N HIS A 653 -31.72 -11.48 4.38
CA HIS A 653 -32.68 -11.89 5.41
C HIS A 653 -34.06 -12.17 4.82
N GLN A 654 -34.57 -11.31 3.93
CA GLN A 654 -35.85 -11.52 3.26
C GLN A 654 -35.88 -12.83 2.46
N SER A 655 -34.78 -13.15 1.75
CA SER A 655 -34.65 -14.40 0.99
C SER A 655 -34.53 -15.65 1.87
N THR A 656 -34.06 -15.51 3.12
CA THR A 656 -33.99 -16.61 4.08
C THR A 656 -35.36 -16.89 4.70
N MET A 657 -36.17 -15.84 4.92
CA MET A 657 -37.50 -15.95 5.53
C MET A 657 -38.65 -16.30 4.57
N THR A 658 -38.54 -15.96 3.28
CA THR A 658 -39.55 -16.34 2.27
C THR A 658 -39.45 -17.81 1.83
N ARG A 659 -38.39 -18.53 2.21
CA ARG A 659 -38.30 -19.99 2.05
C ARG A 659 -39.25 -20.68 3.04
N THR A 660 -40.47 -20.95 2.60
CA THR A 660 -41.41 -21.82 3.33
C THR A 660 -40.87 -23.27 3.35
N ASP A 661 -41.16 -24.00 4.42
CA ASP A 661 -40.73 -25.40 4.62
C ASP A 661 -41.06 -26.30 3.40
N ASP A 662 -42.11 -25.99 2.65
CA ASP A 662 -42.51 -26.76 1.45
C ASP A 662 -41.57 -26.57 0.23
N GLU A 663 -40.89 -25.43 0.07
CA GLU A 663 -39.92 -25.23 -1.03
C GLU A 663 -38.55 -25.86 -0.75
N LEU A 664 -38.18 -25.96 0.53
CA LEU A 664 -37.00 -26.71 0.99
C LEU A 664 -37.17 -28.22 0.79
N VAL A 665 -38.40 -28.72 0.94
CA VAL A 665 -38.77 -30.14 0.76
C VAL A 665 -38.87 -30.52 -0.73
N ALA A 666 -39.29 -29.62 -1.61
CA ALA A 666 -39.39 -29.93 -3.05
C ALA A 666 -38.02 -29.99 -3.77
N ARG A 667 -36.98 -29.33 -3.24
CA ARG A 667 -35.64 -29.27 -3.84
C ARG A 667 -34.60 -30.18 -3.18
N SER A 668 -34.96 -30.90 -2.12
CA SER A 668 -34.11 -31.92 -1.49
C SER A 668 -34.92 -33.16 -1.13
N THR A 669 -34.56 -34.31 -1.69
CA THR A 669 -35.19 -35.57 -1.30
C THR A 669 -34.78 -35.96 0.13
N ARG A 670 -35.80 -36.01 1.00
CA ARG A 670 -35.88 -36.53 2.39
C ARG A 670 -35.68 -35.50 3.51
N GLU A 671 -36.82 -35.23 4.14
CA GLU A 671 -37.07 -34.90 5.56
C GLU A 671 -35.85 -34.54 6.41
N SER A 672 -35.76 -33.26 6.76
CA SER A 672 -35.19 -32.84 8.04
C SER A 672 -36.06 -31.74 8.61
N ARG A 673 -36.80 -32.08 9.67
CA ARG A 673 -37.40 -31.09 10.59
C ARG A 673 -36.31 -30.10 10.99
N LEU A 674 -36.61 -28.80 10.89
CA LEU A 674 -35.82 -27.76 11.55
C LEU A 674 -35.63 -28.15 13.03
N PRO A 675 -34.41 -28.10 13.59
CA PRO A 675 -34.22 -28.35 15.02
C PRO A 675 -34.96 -27.26 15.80
N ALA A 676 -35.75 -27.65 16.79
CA ALA A 676 -36.52 -26.75 17.65
C ALA A 676 -35.64 -25.60 18.15
N GLN A 677 -35.93 -24.37 17.70
CA GLN A 677 -35.21 -23.16 18.12
C GLN A 677 -35.43 -22.95 19.62
N GLN A 678 -34.34 -22.96 20.40
CA GLN A 678 -34.39 -22.66 21.83
C GLN A 678 -34.35 -21.13 22.00
N ILE A 679 -35.46 -20.54 22.43
CA ILE A 679 -35.52 -19.10 22.72
C ILE A 679 -35.05 -18.88 24.15
N LEU A 680 -34.14 -17.95 24.35
CA LEU A 680 -33.69 -17.54 25.67
C LEU A 680 -34.36 -16.23 26.07
N VAL A 681 -35.01 -16.26 27.23
CA VAL A 681 -35.67 -15.11 27.87
C VAL A 681 -34.77 -14.62 29.00
N CYS A 682 -34.25 -13.40 28.87
CA CYS A 682 -33.41 -12.77 29.87
C CYS A 682 -34.20 -11.67 30.58
N THR A 683 -34.33 -11.73 31.90
CA THR A 683 -35.00 -10.69 32.69
C THR A 683 -34.02 -10.11 33.69
N PHE A 684 -33.82 -8.80 33.72
CA PHE A 684 -32.96 -8.12 34.70
C PHE A 684 -33.46 -6.71 34.99
N ARG A 685 -32.98 -6.09 36.07
CA ARG A 685 -33.29 -4.69 36.37
C ARG A 685 -32.27 -3.79 35.67
N ASP A 686 -32.73 -2.88 34.83
CA ASP A 686 -31.86 -1.97 34.07
C ASP A 686 -31.15 -1.01 35.05
N PRO A 687 -29.81 -0.96 35.04
CA PRO A 687 -29.03 -0.20 36.01
C PRO A 687 -29.17 1.33 35.86
N LEU A 688 -29.73 1.84 34.76
CA LEU A 688 -29.83 3.29 34.49
C LEU A 688 -31.14 3.91 34.98
N ASN A 689 -32.26 3.20 34.85
CA ASN A 689 -33.61 3.67 35.20
C ASN A 689 -34.30 2.83 36.28
N GLY A 690 -33.78 1.65 36.61
CA GLY A 690 -34.32 0.77 37.65
C GLY A 690 -35.55 -0.03 37.23
N ASP A 691 -35.98 0.05 35.96
CA ASP A 691 -37.11 -0.71 35.42
C ASP A 691 -36.70 -2.15 35.08
N VAL A 692 -37.66 -3.08 35.03
CA VAL A 692 -37.37 -4.45 34.59
C VAL A 692 -37.30 -4.50 33.07
N ALA A 693 -36.13 -4.89 32.54
CA ALA A 693 -35.91 -5.11 31.13
C ALA A 693 -35.98 -6.60 30.80
N ILE A 694 -36.73 -6.95 29.76
CA ILE A 694 -36.80 -8.32 29.24
C ILE A 694 -36.26 -8.37 27.82
N TYR A 695 -35.34 -9.30 27.58
CA TYR A 695 -34.83 -9.62 26.26
C TYR A 695 -35.25 -11.03 25.85
N LEU A 696 -35.72 -11.17 24.63
CA LEU A 696 -36.07 -12.44 23.99
C LEU A 696 -35.15 -12.64 22.80
N GLY A 697 -34.57 -13.82 22.60
CA GLY A 697 -33.81 -14.09 21.39
C GLY A 697 -33.36 -15.53 21.26
N GLU A 698 -32.82 -15.86 20.09
CA GLU A 698 -32.29 -17.19 19.80
C GLU A 698 -30.93 -17.37 20.49
N TRP A 699 -30.82 -18.36 21.37
CA TRP A 699 -29.56 -18.62 22.05
C TRP A 699 -28.63 -19.45 21.18
N ASP A 700 -27.42 -18.94 20.96
CA ASP A 700 -26.33 -19.70 20.36
C ASP A 700 -25.35 -20.16 21.46
N PRO A 701 -25.38 -21.44 21.85
CA PRO A 701 -24.51 -21.98 22.90
C PRO A 701 -23.03 -22.02 22.50
N ALA A 702 -22.69 -21.97 21.20
CA ALA A 702 -21.30 -22.03 20.75
C ALA A 702 -20.59 -20.67 20.82
N MET A 703 -21.35 -19.58 20.71
CA MET A 703 -20.87 -18.19 20.76
C MET A 703 -21.24 -17.47 22.07
N ASP A 704 -22.05 -18.14 22.90
CA ASP A 704 -22.64 -17.61 24.13
C ASP A 704 -23.27 -16.22 23.94
N SER A 705 -24.16 -16.13 22.95
CA SER A 705 -24.77 -14.87 22.53
C SER A 705 -26.26 -15.05 22.24
N LEU A 706 -27.04 -14.01 22.54
CA LEU A 706 -28.45 -13.90 22.19
C LEU A 706 -28.59 -13.25 20.81
N ARG A 707 -29.08 -13.99 19.82
CA ARG A 707 -29.29 -13.53 18.45
C ARG A 707 -30.73 -13.09 18.25
N ASN A 708 -30.97 -12.21 17.27
CA ASN A 708 -32.31 -11.70 16.95
C ASN A 708 -33.04 -11.20 18.20
N ALA A 709 -32.33 -10.42 19.02
CA ALA A 709 -32.81 -10.03 20.33
C ALA A 709 -33.89 -8.95 20.21
N VAL A 710 -35.00 -9.14 20.92
CA VAL A 710 -36.09 -8.18 21.06
C VAL A 710 -36.13 -7.72 22.50
N LYS A 711 -36.24 -6.40 22.74
CA LYS A 711 -36.45 -5.83 24.08
C LYS A 711 -37.94 -5.57 24.28
N LEU A 712 -38.51 -6.11 25.36
CA LEU A 712 -39.87 -5.84 25.80
C LEU A 712 -39.85 -4.98 27.08
N GLY A 713 -40.79 -4.03 27.16
CA GLY A 713 -41.04 -3.24 28.37
C GLY A 713 -42.01 -3.94 29.33
N GLU A 714 -42.01 -3.51 30.60
CA GLU A 714 -42.86 -4.05 31.68
C GLU A 714 -44.36 -4.09 31.32
N SER A 715 -44.88 -3.03 30.69
CA SER A 715 -46.26 -2.96 30.23
C SER A 715 -46.59 -3.94 29.09
N ASP A 716 -45.62 -4.29 28.25
CA ASP A 716 -45.82 -5.16 27.09
C ASP A 716 -45.93 -6.64 27.53
N ILE A 717 -45.27 -7.00 28.62
CA ILE A 717 -45.27 -8.37 29.16
C ILE A 717 -46.64 -8.72 29.75
N GLU A 718 -47.25 -7.81 30.50
CA GLU A 718 -48.59 -8.03 31.05
C GLU A 718 -49.67 -7.99 29.97
N THR A 719 -49.59 -7.01 29.04
CA THR A 719 -50.64 -6.81 28.03
C THR A 719 -50.57 -7.79 26.86
N ARG A 720 -49.37 -8.24 26.45
CA ARG A 720 -49.19 -9.10 25.26
C ARG A 720 -48.93 -10.56 25.61
N LEU A 721 -48.16 -10.82 26.66
CA LEU A 721 -47.81 -12.19 27.06
C LEU A 721 -48.67 -12.71 28.23
N GLY A 722 -49.39 -11.83 28.93
CA GLY A 722 -50.21 -12.20 30.09
C GLY A 722 -49.38 -12.72 31.27
N LEU A 723 -48.10 -12.31 31.35
CA LEU A 723 -47.16 -12.73 32.39
C LEU A 723 -47.05 -11.62 33.45
N SER A 724 -47.08 -11.99 34.73
CA SER A 724 -46.83 -11.05 35.83
C SER A 724 -45.38 -11.12 36.29
N LEU A 725 -44.81 -9.97 36.66
CA LEU A 725 -43.47 -9.91 37.24
C LEU A 725 -43.48 -10.28 38.73
N PRO A 726 -42.48 -11.02 39.25
CA PRO A 726 -41.37 -11.64 38.51
C PRO A 726 -41.80 -12.91 37.79
N ILE A 727 -41.33 -13.09 36.55
CA ILE A 727 -41.64 -14.27 35.72
C ILE A 727 -41.17 -15.56 36.38
N THR A 728 -42.02 -16.59 36.32
CA THR A 728 -41.70 -17.96 36.75
C THR A 728 -41.66 -18.95 35.58
N THR A 729 -40.95 -20.08 35.75
CA THR A 729 -40.88 -21.18 34.77
C THR A 729 -42.26 -21.74 34.43
N ASP A 730 -43.16 -21.87 35.40
CA ASP A 730 -44.51 -22.40 35.20
C ASP A 730 -45.37 -21.45 34.34
N GLN A 731 -45.24 -20.14 34.54
CA GLN A 731 -45.95 -19.14 33.75
C GLN A 731 -45.47 -19.11 32.29
N LEU A 732 -44.14 -19.14 32.07
CA LEU A 732 -43.54 -19.23 30.74
C LEU A 732 -43.89 -20.54 30.02
N GLY A 733 -43.94 -21.66 30.75
CA GLY A 733 -44.36 -22.94 30.22
C GLY A 733 -45.81 -22.93 29.71
N GLN A 734 -46.73 -22.34 30.48
CA GLN A 734 -48.14 -22.23 30.09
C GLN A 734 -48.39 -21.25 28.93
N GLN A 735 -47.58 -20.18 28.81
CA GLN A 735 -47.72 -19.16 27.76
C GLN A 735 -46.71 -19.33 26.60
N ARG A 736 -46.00 -20.47 26.50
CA ARG A 736 -44.95 -20.73 25.50
C ARG A 736 -45.38 -20.40 24.07
N ALA A 737 -46.56 -20.87 23.66
CA ALA A 737 -47.04 -20.65 22.29
C ALA A 737 -47.22 -19.16 21.95
N ARG A 738 -47.78 -18.38 22.88
CA ARG A 738 -47.96 -16.93 22.72
C ARG A 738 -46.65 -16.16 22.77
N LEU A 739 -45.68 -16.64 23.56
CA LEU A 739 -44.34 -16.05 23.61
C LEU A 739 -43.60 -16.25 22.29
N LEU A 740 -43.69 -17.45 21.69
CA LEU A 740 -43.10 -17.71 20.38
C LEU A 740 -43.76 -16.87 19.28
N GLU A 741 -45.08 -16.75 19.28
CA GLU A 741 -45.84 -15.93 18.31
C GLU A 741 -45.49 -14.44 18.43
N SER A 742 -45.51 -13.89 19.65
CA SER A 742 -45.14 -12.50 19.93
C SER A 742 -43.67 -12.20 19.60
N TYR A 743 -42.77 -13.14 19.85
CA TYR A 743 -41.36 -13.01 19.46
C TYR A 743 -41.19 -12.96 17.93
N ILE A 744 -41.90 -13.84 17.19
CA ILE A 744 -41.85 -13.86 15.73
C ILE A 744 -42.36 -12.54 15.14
N ASP A 745 -43.43 -11.97 15.72
CA ASP A 745 -43.99 -10.70 15.25
C ASP A 745 -43.07 -9.51 15.57
N GLU A 746 -42.50 -9.44 16.77
CA GLU A 746 -41.61 -8.33 17.16
C GLU A 746 -40.22 -8.41 16.51
N ALA A 747 -39.69 -9.61 16.27
CA ALA A 747 -38.44 -9.79 15.55
C ALA A 747 -38.52 -9.35 14.07
N ARG A 748 -39.74 -9.12 13.54
CA ARG A 748 -39.96 -8.50 12.22
C ARG A 748 -39.81 -6.97 12.25
N ASP A 749 -40.17 -6.34 13.36
CA ASP A 749 -40.35 -4.88 13.45
C ASP A 749 -39.24 -4.15 14.22
N SER A 750 -38.51 -4.83 15.13
CA SER A 750 -37.50 -4.20 15.98
C SER A 750 -36.21 -5.02 16.05
N TYR A 751 -35.08 -4.43 15.63
CA TYR A 751 -33.79 -5.12 15.56
C TYR A 751 -32.79 -4.59 16.58
N LEU A 752 -32.29 -5.49 17.45
CA LEU A 752 -31.08 -5.27 18.24
C LEU A 752 -29.94 -6.16 17.71
N PRO A 753 -28.69 -5.66 17.71
CA PRO A 753 -27.52 -6.47 17.40
C PRO A 753 -27.38 -7.65 18.39
N SER A 754 -26.72 -8.73 17.96
CA SER A 754 -26.49 -9.90 18.82
C SER A 754 -25.86 -9.48 20.14
N ILE A 755 -26.48 -9.88 21.25
CA ILE A 755 -26.08 -9.48 22.60
C ILE A 755 -25.16 -10.57 23.16
N PRO A 756 -23.88 -10.28 23.46
CA PRO A 756 -23.00 -11.22 24.13
C PRO A 756 -23.52 -11.51 25.55
N MET A 757 -23.68 -12.78 25.92
CA MET A 757 -24.24 -13.15 27.23
C MET A 757 -23.31 -12.78 28.38
N ASP A 758 -22.00 -12.67 28.15
CA ASP A 758 -21.03 -12.19 29.15
C ASP A 758 -21.39 -10.82 29.72
N SER A 759 -21.92 -9.92 28.87
CA SER A 759 -22.33 -8.58 29.29
C SER A 759 -23.65 -8.59 30.07
N VAL A 760 -24.54 -9.54 29.75
CA VAL A 760 -25.84 -9.70 30.40
C VAL A 760 -25.70 -10.37 31.77
N ARG A 761 -24.83 -11.38 31.89
CA ARG A 761 -24.56 -12.12 33.13
C ARG A 761 -23.93 -11.27 34.25
N ALA A 762 -23.35 -10.12 33.90
CA ALA A 762 -22.80 -9.18 34.86
C ALA A 762 -23.87 -8.28 35.53
N LEU A 763 -25.14 -8.36 35.11
CA LEU A 763 -26.21 -7.48 35.57
C LEU A 763 -26.89 -8.01 36.85
N PRO A 764 -27.28 -7.12 37.79
CA PRO A 764 -27.97 -7.50 39.01
C PRO A 764 -29.40 -8.01 38.72
N ASP A 765 -29.88 -8.94 39.55
CA ASP A 765 -31.22 -9.55 39.48
C ASP A 765 -31.54 -10.28 38.16
N LEU A 766 -30.52 -10.76 37.44
CA LEU A 766 -30.69 -11.53 36.21
C LEU A 766 -31.38 -12.89 36.47
N ARG A 767 -32.37 -13.21 35.64
CA ARG A 767 -32.91 -14.56 35.45
C ARG A 767 -32.90 -14.92 33.98
N LEU A 768 -32.47 -16.14 33.68
CA LEU A 768 -32.37 -16.68 32.32
C LEU A 768 -33.30 -17.88 32.19
N PHE A 769 -34.22 -17.86 31.23
CA PHE A 769 -35.11 -18.98 30.96
C PHE A 769 -34.89 -19.49 29.55
N LEU A 770 -34.52 -20.76 29.42
CA LEU A 770 -34.43 -21.43 28.13
C LEU A 770 -35.79 -22.05 27.79
N VAL A 771 -36.40 -21.56 26.71
CA VAL A 771 -37.71 -21.98 26.22
C VAL A 771 -37.49 -22.91 25.02
N GLY A 772 -37.35 -24.20 25.32
CA GLY A 772 -37.33 -25.31 24.35
C GLY A 772 -38.63 -26.14 24.43
N ASP A 773 -38.55 -27.46 24.30
CA ASP A 773 -39.71 -28.34 24.52
C ASP A 773 -40.20 -28.34 25.98
N THR A 774 -39.27 -28.10 26.90
CA THR A 774 -39.50 -27.75 28.31
C THR A 774 -38.92 -26.36 28.58
N VAL A 775 -39.45 -25.65 29.58
CA VAL A 775 -38.89 -24.37 30.04
C VAL A 775 -37.97 -24.60 31.22
N GLU A 776 -36.71 -24.22 31.08
CA GLU A 776 -35.67 -24.42 32.09
C GLU A 776 -35.13 -23.06 32.58
N LEU A 777 -34.85 -22.95 33.88
CA LEU A 777 -34.15 -21.79 34.45
C LEU A 777 -32.65 -22.07 34.44
N LEU A 778 -31.86 -21.19 33.84
CA LEU A 778 -30.40 -21.27 33.70
C LEU A 778 -29.65 -20.50 34.80
#